data_AF-A0A9W9N7L2-F1
#
_entry.id   AF-A0A9W9N7L2-F1
#
_cell.length_a   1.000
_cell.length_b   1.000
_cell.length_c   1.000
_cell.angle_alpha   90.00
_cell.angle_beta   90.00
_cell.angle_gamma   90.00
#
_symmetry.space_group_name_H-M   'P 1'
#
loop_
_entity.id
_entity.type
_entity.pdbx_description
1 polymer ?
#
loop_
_entity_poly.entity_id
_entity_poly.type
_entity_poly.pdbx_seq_one_letter_code
_entity_poly.pdbx_strand_id
1 'polypeptide(L)'
;MAPLENGQTNGLNGDAVPSASPLSNLRFSDIPDAIDIPASSFDSEVEVSLLELPDDPTELCTLLENEKAAKNFWVIIALAYAKRKQIDHAIDILTKGLASVAHGATKEKLGLLGWICWMLLLKSRHAPRVAPEGELYSEAKTKDHYLQLATSTLNEASRLNPAYPPLFLARGVLCLLRASLYPPRAVRPGAIDTSERVESLRQALKCFDESSKAFGGRNIMAILGRARAHYMLGRYADALEGYQTALIKMPNLTDPDPRIGLGCCLWQLGFKDQAKVAWERSLSLNPESKVANVLLAVYYLHDSSRRATTDPMFGSMYKLAMTQYTQKAFKLDKEYPMTCSLFASYFLLRKSYPTVETLARKAIEHTDVMSIASDGWYLLGRKSHYEGDDARATEFYNRSDQARGGVDKGYLPAKFGAVQMQITNKDFDGAKFRLEKIVQQSKNPEAMTLLAAIHAEEVFAAQKSGSKEDKSTEAKRAITLLESVRSMWKDEKQNISPDESVLVYLSRLYEGTAPDKSMQCLTQLEQIQIAEIPEDARPDIEDQDKLNAALRESLPPQLLNNMGCFLYQNEKIALARGLFQSALNACVQSKEKEDGTDTDALVTTISYNLGRTYEAADMWDEAKKVYEGLLERHADYTEANARLTYIALRQSPTDEGPKRIGKLYEADSTNLEVRSLYGWYLSKAKKRVANLAEDSEQRHFKHTLQYYDKHDRYALTGMGNVHLLAARDMRRDTDQEKEKRRKIYQRAVEFFDKALQLDPKNAYAAQGIAIALIDDKKDHSSAVQILSKIRDTLKDPSVYLNLGHVFAELRQFSRSIEHYEAALSKDRQRDVQILACLGRVWWLRGKQEANLAAMKTALDYATRARDVSPDQLHLQFNVAFVQNQIASLAYGLQPTQKTLQDVQEAAEGLKEAIETFERLSKEKNPPYPSAALEQRANMGRTISKQLDRAMQSQKEYEEKNAAKLQQAREAREEAARIREEELRKAQEVEMERKKRIAEERAQMVEEVQRHAAQRAEDERAREDAELTQDSETGDRVKRKKKATSKRKKKGGDDFIADEDEGDAAAHSAAESEGETAPKKRRRLERRSGGKAQAAKSEKPGKYKSSEMVVDSDDEEAAGSAGEDKDDLFGDDDEPAEETAPRRRGKASRRIADDDEDEDEEEEVQAEVQAEVQAAKSDHEDNDDELFGEEPSKPTEDTEMQE
;
A
#
# COMPACT_ATOMS: atom_id res chain seq x y z
N MET A 1 -27.66 25.01 54.02
CA MET A 1 -26.89 25.89 54.91
C MET A 1 -26.83 27.29 54.30
N ALA A 2 -26.59 28.32 55.12
CA ALA A 2 -26.49 29.72 54.71
C ALA A 2 -25.12 30.02 54.02
N PRO A 3 -24.93 31.20 53.40
CA PRO A 3 -24.22 31.29 52.12
C PRO A 3 -22.93 32.12 52.16
N LEU A 4 -22.38 32.44 50.99
CA LEU A 4 -21.70 33.72 50.77
C LEU A 4 -22.09 34.29 49.40
N GLU A 5 -22.88 35.35 49.43
CA GLU A 5 -23.42 36.08 48.27
C GLU A 5 -23.18 37.58 48.48
N ASN A 6 -23.14 38.36 47.39
CA ASN A 6 -23.35 39.83 47.34
C ASN A 6 -22.53 40.76 48.27
N GLY A 7 -21.75 41.70 47.69
CA GLY A 7 -20.88 42.55 48.52
C GLY A 7 -20.18 43.79 47.93
N GLN A 8 -20.67 44.42 46.85
CA GLN A 8 -20.31 45.83 46.56
C GLN A 8 -21.52 46.64 46.13
N THR A 9 -21.77 47.76 46.82
CA THR A 9 -23.01 48.55 46.76
C THR A 9 -22.77 49.98 46.27
N ASN A 10 -23.67 50.44 45.40
CA ASN A 10 -24.15 51.83 45.26
C ASN A 10 -23.12 52.97 45.36
N GLY A 11 -22.59 53.37 44.21
CA GLY A 11 -22.15 54.75 43.96
C GLY A 11 -23.22 55.53 43.19
N LEU A 12 -24.32 55.89 43.83
CA LEU A 12 -25.44 56.58 43.16
C LEU A 12 -25.19 58.09 43.06
N ASN A 13 -24.56 58.50 41.96
CA ASN A 13 -24.76 59.80 41.31
C ASN A 13 -24.87 59.50 39.81
N GLY A 14 -25.81 60.05 39.07
CA GLY A 14 -26.51 61.31 39.32
C GLY A 14 -26.40 62.26 38.14
N ASP A 15 -25.54 61.95 37.17
CA ASP A 15 -25.62 62.47 35.81
C ASP A 15 -26.54 61.61 34.94
N ALA A 16 -27.24 62.27 34.03
CA ALA A 16 -28.32 61.64 33.25
C ALA A 16 -27.82 60.68 32.17
N VAL A 17 -28.72 59.82 31.72
CA VAL A 17 -28.68 59.32 30.33
C VAL A 17 -28.51 60.54 29.41
N PRO A 18 -27.57 60.54 28.45
CA PRO A 18 -27.48 61.58 27.42
C PRO A 18 -28.77 61.57 26.57
N SER A 19 -29.73 62.39 26.97
CA SER A 19 -31.04 62.50 26.36
C SER A 19 -30.92 63.04 24.94
N ALA A 20 -31.08 62.17 23.94
CA ALA A 20 -31.29 62.47 22.53
C ALA A 20 -30.57 63.73 21.99
N SER A 21 -29.24 63.71 21.93
CA SER A 21 -28.44 64.88 21.55
C SER A 21 -27.37 64.58 20.48
N PRO A 22 -27.39 65.24 19.30
CA PRO A 22 -28.53 65.83 18.59
C PRO A 22 -28.82 65.07 17.27
N LEU A 23 -29.99 65.31 16.68
CA LEU A 23 -30.36 64.80 15.33
C LEU A 23 -29.53 65.44 14.18
N SER A 24 -28.68 66.42 14.49
CA SER A 24 -27.96 67.30 13.54
C SER A 24 -26.67 66.72 12.93
N ASN A 25 -26.44 65.41 13.01
CA ASN A 25 -25.21 64.76 12.53
C ASN A 25 -25.49 63.49 11.69
N LEU A 26 -26.74 63.31 11.24
CA LEU A 26 -27.14 62.19 10.38
C LEU A 26 -26.99 62.58 8.91
N ARG A 27 -26.74 61.62 8.00
CA ARG A 27 -26.66 61.96 6.57
C ARG A 27 -28.00 62.56 6.12
N PHE A 28 -27.95 63.76 5.55
CA PHE A 28 -29.12 64.57 5.15
C PHE A 28 -29.95 65.17 6.30
N SER A 29 -29.37 65.37 7.51
CA SER A 29 -29.93 66.28 8.53
C SER A 29 -29.85 67.75 8.13
N ASP A 30 -28.90 68.09 7.26
CA ASP A 30 -28.54 69.47 6.90
C ASP A 30 -29.44 70.05 5.78
N ILE A 31 -30.47 69.29 5.38
CA ILE A 31 -31.47 69.69 4.39
C ILE A 31 -32.71 70.18 5.15
N PRO A 32 -33.12 71.45 5.01
CA PRO A 32 -34.35 71.97 5.61
C PRO A 32 -35.58 71.37 4.93
N ASP A 33 -36.75 71.47 5.57
CA ASP A 33 -37.99 70.88 5.04
C ASP A 33 -38.61 71.71 3.89
N ALA A 34 -38.33 73.02 3.84
CA ALA A 34 -38.63 73.94 2.75
C ALA A 34 -37.45 74.91 2.52
N ILE A 35 -37.43 75.58 1.37
CA ILE A 35 -36.45 76.64 1.02
C ILE A 35 -37.11 77.80 0.31
N ASP A 36 -36.74 79.02 0.70
CA ASP A 36 -37.22 80.25 0.08
C ASP A 36 -36.25 80.68 -1.04
N ILE A 37 -36.74 80.71 -2.28
CA ILE A 37 -35.96 81.14 -3.44
C ILE A 37 -36.28 82.62 -3.72
N PRO A 38 -35.30 83.54 -3.64
CA PRO A 38 -35.54 84.96 -3.91
C PRO A 38 -35.77 85.18 -5.41
N ALA A 39 -36.97 85.64 -5.77
CA ALA A 39 -37.31 86.00 -7.14
C ALA A 39 -36.73 87.37 -7.53
N SER A 40 -36.25 87.49 -8.77
CA SER A 40 -35.74 88.74 -9.35
C SER A 40 -36.84 89.66 -9.89
N SER A 41 -38.09 89.18 -9.89
CA SER A 41 -39.24 89.80 -10.55
C SER A 41 -40.30 90.37 -9.60
N PHE A 42 -40.30 89.98 -8.32
CA PHE A 42 -41.23 90.43 -7.28
C PHE A 42 -40.55 90.49 -5.90
N ASP A 43 -41.00 91.39 -5.01
CA ASP A 43 -40.61 91.44 -3.58
C ASP A 43 -41.22 90.28 -2.74
N SER A 44 -41.30 89.08 -3.32
CA SER A 44 -41.87 87.89 -2.69
C SER A 44 -41.02 86.66 -3.01
N GLU A 45 -40.54 86.00 -1.96
CA GLU A 45 -39.77 84.77 -2.07
C GLU A 45 -40.69 83.58 -2.45
N VAL A 46 -40.15 82.63 -3.22
CA VAL A 46 -40.88 81.42 -3.63
C VAL A 46 -40.49 80.27 -2.71
N GLU A 47 -41.36 79.92 -1.77
CA GLU A 47 -41.19 78.76 -0.89
C GLU A 47 -41.33 77.46 -1.70
N VAL A 48 -40.30 76.62 -1.70
CA VAL A 48 -40.30 75.28 -2.30
C VAL A 48 -40.18 74.23 -1.21
N SER A 49 -41.25 73.44 -1.03
CA SER A 49 -41.27 72.27 -0.14
C SER A 49 -40.32 71.19 -0.64
N LEU A 50 -39.33 70.81 0.18
CA LEU A 50 -38.44 69.67 -0.07
C LEU A 50 -39.05 68.36 0.46
N LEU A 51 -40.11 68.45 1.27
CA LEU A 51 -40.96 67.33 1.68
C LEU A 51 -41.91 66.86 0.56
N GLU A 52 -42.28 67.71 -0.39
CA GLU A 52 -43.16 67.37 -1.53
C GLU A 52 -42.57 67.81 -2.90
N LEU A 53 -41.33 67.42 -3.18
CA LEU A 53 -40.68 67.61 -4.49
C LEU A 53 -41.48 66.94 -5.63
N PRO A 54 -41.61 67.60 -6.81
CA PRO A 54 -42.15 67.02 -8.03
C PRO A 54 -41.36 65.81 -8.56
N ASP A 55 -42.03 64.91 -9.28
CA ASP A 55 -41.40 63.74 -9.89
C ASP A 55 -40.47 64.08 -11.07
N ASP A 56 -40.75 65.15 -11.82
CA ASP A 56 -39.84 65.70 -12.83
C ASP A 56 -39.22 67.03 -12.32
N PRO A 57 -37.88 67.12 -12.19
CA PRO A 57 -37.21 68.36 -11.80
C PRO A 57 -37.10 69.41 -12.92
N THR A 58 -37.59 69.17 -14.15
CA THR A 58 -37.41 70.11 -15.28
C THR A 58 -37.91 71.53 -15.00
N GLU A 59 -39.14 71.67 -14.47
CA GLU A 59 -39.75 72.96 -14.13
C GLU A 59 -39.00 73.68 -12.99
N LEU A 60 -38.52 72.92 -12.00
CA LEU A 60 -37.71 73.48 -10.91
C LEU A 60 -36.34 73.94 -11.42
N CYS A 61 -35.74 73.24 -12.38
CA CYS A 61 -34.50 73.69 -13.03
C CYS A 61 -34.70 74.97 -13.84
N THR A 62 -35.78 75.10 -14.62
CA THR A 62 -36.02 76.31 -15.41
C THR A 62 -36.35 77.51 -14.52
N LEU A 63 -37.03 77.30 -13.38
CA LEU A 63 -37.21 78.33 -12.35
C LEU A 63 -35.85 78.82 -11.80
N LEU A 64 -34.96 77.89 -11.41
CA LEU A 64 -33.62 78.21 -10.90
C LEU A 64 -32.71 78.89 -11.96
N GLU A 65 -32.86 78.52 -13.24
CA GLU A 65 -32.15 79.13 -14.38
C GLU A 65 -32.65 80.56 -14.65
N ASN A 66 -33.96 80.77 -14.69
CA ASN A 66 -34.58 82.08 -14.93
C ASN A 66 -34.21 83.08 -13.83
N GLU A 67 -34.35 82.68 -12.56
CA GLU A 67 -34.06 83.52 -11.39
C GLU A 67 -32.57 83.55 -11.02
N LYS A 68 -31.69 82.87 -11.79
CA LYS A 68 -30.23 82.81 -11.60
C LYS A 68 -29.82 82.41 -10.18
N ALA A 69 -30.53 81.42 -9.63
CA ALA A 69 -30.42 81.03 -8.24
C ALA A 69 -28.99 80.60 -7.85
N ALA A 70 -28.53 81.06 -6.68
CA ALA A 70 -27.20 80.76 -6.16
C ALA A 70 -26.97 79.24 -6.01
N LYS A 71 -25.72 78.78 -6.20
CA LYS A 71 -25.36 77.34 -6.25
C LYS A 71 -25.87 76.50 -5.07
N ASN A 72 -26.09 77.13 -3.90
CA ASN A 72 -26.51 76.44 -2.70
C ASN A 72 -27.91 75.84 -2.87
N PHE A 73 -28.84 76.54 -3.54
CA PHE A 73 -30.18 76.02 -3.83
C PHE A 73 -30.10 74.79 -4.74
N TRP A 74 -29.35 74.88 -5.85
CA TRP A 74 -29.06 73.75 -6.74
C TRP A 74 -28.52 72.51 -6.00
N VAL A 75 -27.60 72.71 -5.04
CA VAL A 75 -27.03 71.63 -4.23
C VAL A 75 -28.03 71.07 -3.22
N ILE A 76 -28.77 71.92 -2.50
CA ILE A 76 -29.76 71.49 -1.50
C ILE A 76 -30.88 70.68 -2.16
N ILE A 77 -31.42 71.17 -3.28
CA ILE A 77 -32.47 70.49 -4.05
C ILE A 77 -31.96 69.15 -4.58
N ALA A 78 -30.77 69.09 -5.20
CA ALA A 78 -30.18 67.84 -5.66
C ALA A 78 -29.92 66.84 -4.51
N LEU A 79 -29.50 67.32 -3.33
CA LEU A 79 -29.36 66.49 -2.15
C LEU A 79 -30.71 65.99 -1.61
N ALA A 80 -31.80 66.75 -1.78
CA ALA A 80 -33.15 66.32 -1.40
C ALA A 80 -33.70 65.24 -2.34
N TYR A 81 -33.47 65.34 -3.65
CA TYR A 81 -33.72 64.23 -4.59
C TYR A 81 -32.84 63.01 -4.27
N ALA A 82 -31.57 63.20 -3.90
CA ALA A 82 -30.69 62.11 -3.47
C ALA A 82 -31.16 61.45 -2.15
N LYS A 83 -31.73 62.19 -1.20
CA LYS A 83 -32.37 61.68 0.03
C LYS A 83 -33.55 60.75 -0.31
N ARG A 84 -34.28 61.01 -1.40
CA ARG A 84 -35.33 60.14 -1.97
C ARG A 84 -34.82 58.97 -2.82
N LYS A 85 -33.49 58.83 -2.99
CA LYS A 85 -32.82 57.87 -3.90
C LYS A 85 -33.00 58.17 -5.41
N GLN A 86 -33.56 59.32 -5.78
CA GLN A 86 -33.69 59.80 -7.17
C GLN A 86 -32.36 60.41 -7.64
N ILE A 87 -31.33 59.56 -7.76
CA ILE A 87 -29.94 59.98 -8.02
C ILE A 87 -29.76 60.57 -9.43
N ASP A 88 -30.47 60.06 -10.44
CA ASP A 88 -30.35 60.56 -11.81
C ASP A 88 -30.84 62.02 -11.92
N HIS A 89 -32.02 62.31 -11.38
CA HIS A 89 -32.53 63.68 -11.25
C HIS A 89 -31.56 64.59 -10.48
N ALA A 90 -30.94 64.11 -9.40
CA ALA A 90 -29.89 64.86 -8.69
C ALA A 90 -28.65 65.17 -9.56
N ILE A 91 -28.27 64.28 -10.48
CA ILE A 91 -27.19 64.53 -11.46
C ILE A 91 -27.63 65.55 -12.51
N ASP A 92 -28.86 65.43 -13.03
CA ASP A 92 -29.41 66.34 -14.05
C ASP A 92 -29.55 67.77 -13.51
N ILE A 93 -30.04 67.93 -12.27
CA ILE A 93 -30.12 69.21 -11.56
C ILE A 93 -28.72 69.82 -11.39
N LEU A 94 -27.74 69.03 -10.91
CA LEU A 94 -26.38 69.55 -10.71
C LEU A 94 -25.66 69.89 -12.02
N THR A 95 -25.94 69.18 -13.11
CA THR A 95 -25.33 69.46 -14.43
C THR A 95 -25.96 70.65 -15.14
N LYS A 96 -27.27 70.88 -15.00
CA LYS A 96 -27.91 72.16 -15.37
C LYS A 96 -27.38 73.32 -14.53
N GLY A 97 -27.29 73.14 -13.22
CA GLY A 97 -26.66 74.09 -12.30
C GLY A 97 -25.22 74.43 -12.72
N LEU A 98 -24.43 73.43 -13.14
CA LEU A 98 -23.06 73.62 -13.66
C LEU A 98 -23.02 74.47 -14.95
N ALA A 99 -24.03 74.37 -15.81
CA ALA A 99 -24.15 75.15 -17.04
C ALA A 99 -24.62 76.60 -16.79
N SER A 100 -25.46 76.82 -15.77
CA SER A 100 -25.94 78.16 -15.39
C SER A 100 -24.86 79.06 -14.75
N VAL A 101 -23.78 78.47 -14.21
CA VAL A 101 -22.70 79.19 -13.51
C VAL A 101 -21.85 80.00 -14.50
N ALA A 102 -21.69 81.31 -14.21
CA ALA A 102 -20.89 82.22 -15.01
C ALA A 102 -19.42 81.76 -15.14
N HIS A 103 -18.84 81.92 -16.33
CA HIS A 103 -17.54 81.34 -16.71
C HIS A 103 -16.34 81.72 -15.81
N GLY A 104 -16.43 82.79 -15.01
CA GLY A 104 -15.39 83.20 -14.05
C GLY A 104 -15.48 82.55 -12.65
N ALA A 105 -16.58 81.90 -12.29
CA ALA A 105 -16.89 81.47 -10.92
C ALA A 105 -16.23 80.12 -10.54
N THR A 106 -14.90 80.05 -10.63
CA THR A 106 -14.11 78.82 -10.47
C THR A 106 -14.36 78.07 -9.15
N LYS A 107 -14.53 78.77 -8.02
CA LYS A 107 -14.84 78.17 -6.71
C LYS A 107 -16.22 77.51 -6.64
N GLU A 108 -17.16 77.97 -7.44
CA GLU A 108 -18.53 77.45 -7.47
C GLU A 108 -18.61 76.26 -8.40
N LYS A 109 -18.02 76.38 -9.59
CA LYS A 109 -17.83 75.29 -10.55
C LYS A 109 -17.10 74.10 -9.91
N LEU A 110 -16.02 74.34 -9.16
CA LEU A 110 -15.29 73.31 -8.41
C LEU A 110 -16.18 72.59 -7.36
N GLY A 111 -17.09 73.32 -6.71
CA GLY A 111 -18.03 72.74 -5.76
C GLY A 111 -19.06 71.83 -6.42
N LEU A 112 -19.68 72.30 -7.52
CA LEU A 112 -20.66 71.52 -8.28
C LEU A 112 -20.04 70.28 -8.92
N LEU A 113 -18.87 70.40 -9.56
CA LEU A 113 -18.12 69.24 -10.10
C LEU A 113 -17.79 68.20 -9.02
N GLY A 114 -17.47 68.65 -7.80
CA GLY A 114 -17.28 67.77 -6.65
C GLY A 114 -18.54 66.97 -6.29
N TRP A 115 -19.70 67.62 -6.23
CA TRP A 115 -20.98 66.95 -5.96
C TRP A 115 -21.40 66.01 -7.10
N ILE A 116 -21.26 66.43 -8.36
CA ILE A 116 -21.53 65.58 -9.54
C ILE A 116 -20.67 64.31 -9.49
N CYS A 117 -19.36 64.44 -9.22
CA CYS A 117 -18.46 63.30 -9.08
C CYS A 117 -18.93 62.32 -8.00
N TRP A 118 -19.34 62.82 -6.82
CA TRP A 118 -19.87 61.97 -5.75
C TRP A 118 -21.22 61.30 -6.09
N MET A 119 -22.13 61.98 -6.80
CA MET A 119 -23.39 61.38 -7.26
C MET A 119 -23.15 60.30 -8.33
N LEU A 120 -22.20 60.50 -9.25
CA LEU A 120 -21.77 59.47 -10.21
C LEU A 120 -21.10 58.27 -9.51
N LEU A 121 -20.28 58.50 -8.49
CA LEU A 121 -19.69 57.46 -7.63
C LEU A 121 -20.71 56.74 -6.74
N LEU A 122 -21.90 57.30 -6.55
CA LEU A 122 -23.04 56.64 -5.90
C LEU A 122 -23.85 55.84 -6.93
N LYS A 123 -24.21 56.44 -8.07
CA LYS A 123 -24.97 55.79 -9.16
C LYS A 123 -24.24 54.55 -9.71
N SER A 124 -22.91 54.62 -9.89
CA SER A 124 -22.07 53.48 -10.32
C SER A 124 -22.07 52.28 -9.36
N ARG A 125 -22.54 52.42 -8.12
CA ARG A 125 -22.74 51.28 -7.19
C ARG A 125 -24.05 50.55 -7.45
N HIS A 126 -25.06 51.24 -7.96
CA HIS A 126 -26.40 50.71 -8.26
C HIS A 126 -26.55 50.26 -9.72
N ALA A 127 -25.83 50.88 -10.64
CA ALA A 127 -25.81 50.50 -12.06
C ALA A 127 -25.43 49.02 -12.27
N PRO A 128 -25.94 48.35 -13.31
CA PRO A 128 -25.53 46.99 -13.64
C PRO A 128 -24.12 46.99 -14.24
N ARG A 129 -23.37 45.90 -14.04
CA ARG A 129 -22.00 45.72 -14.54
C ARG A 129 -21.99 45.33 -16.02
N VAL A 130 -22.90 44.44 -16.40
CA VAL A 130 -23.11 43.92 -17.76
C VAL A 130 -24.45 44.48 -18.24
N ALA A 131 -24.64 44.62 -19.55
CA ALA A 131 -25.96 44.95 -20.10
C ALA A 131 -26.97 43.83 -19.74
N PRO A 132 -28.24 44.17 -19.41
CA PRO A 132 -29.32 43.19 -19.34
C PRO A 132 -29.49 42.41 -20.64
N GLU A 133 -29.93 41.15 -20.57
CA GLU A 133 -30.23 40.36 -21.77
C GLU A 133 -31.35 41.03 -22.59
N GLY A 134 -30.97 41.60 -23.74
CA GLY A 134 -31.87 42.32 -24.66
C GLY A 134 -31.48 43.77 -24.94
N GLU A 135 -30.69 44.42 -24.07
CA GLU A 135 -30.17 45.77 -24.33
C GLU A 135 -28.84 45.74 -25.11
N LEU A 136 -28.65 46.68 -26.03
CA LEU A 136 -27.36 46.86 -26.70
C LEU A 136 -26.32 47.42 -25.71
N TYR A 137 -25.10 46.90 -25.75
CA TYR A 137 -24.00 47.36 -24.88
C TYR A 137 -23.65 48.85 -25.04
N SER A 138 -24.00 49.46 -26.19
CA SER A 138 -23.89 50.90 -26.45
C SER A 138 -24.94 51.76 -25.73
N GLU A 139 -26.06 51.17 -25.33
CA GLU A 139 -27.22 51.85 -24.73
C GLU A 139 -27.28 51.60 -23.21
N ALA A 140 -26.87 50.41 -22.77
CA ALA A 140 -26.81 50.02 -21.37
C ALA A 140 -25.83 50.89 -20.55
N LYS A 141 -26.36 51.68 -19.61
CA LYS A 141 -25.57 52.56 -18.72
C LYS A 141 -24.86 51.76 -17.62
N THR A 142 -23.78 51.06 -17.99
CA THR A 142 -23.03 50.17 -17.08
C THR A 142 -22.26 50.90 -15.98
N LYS A 143 -21.80 50.16 -14.96
CA LYS A 143 -20.91 50.68 -13.91
C LYS A 143 -19.69 51.42 -14.46
N ASP A 144 -19.04 50.91 -15.50
CA ASP A 144 -17.83 51.56 -16.02
C ASP A 144 -18.16 52.86 -16.78
N HIS A 145 -19.28 52.95 -17.50
CA HIS A 145 -19.75 54.21 -18.09
C HIS A 145 -19.84 55.33 -17.03
N TYR A 146 -20.47 55.04 -15.88
CA TYR A 146 -20.55 56.00 -14.77
C TYR A 146 -19.18 56.28 -14.11
N LEU A 147 -18.25 55.31 -14.06
CA LEU A 147 -16.89 55.52 -13.53
C LEU A 147 -16.00 56.32 -14.50
N GLN A 148 -16.18 56.17 -15.82
CA GLN A 148 -15.56 57.01 -16.84
C GLN A 148 -16.06 58.46 -16.72
N LEU A 149 -17.36 58.68 -16.57
CA LEU A 149 -17.95 60.01 -16.37
C LEU A 149 -17.55 60.63 -15.01
N ALA A 150 -17.42 59.82 -13.95
CA ALA A 150 -16.83 60.26 -12.68
C ALA A 150 -15.34 60.62 -12.83
N THR A 151 -14.62 60.02 -13.79
CA THR A 151 -13.21 60.35 -14.07
C THR A 151 -13.06 61.65 -14.85
N SER A 152 -13.90 61.90 -15.86
CA SER A 152 -13.84 63.15 -16.63
C SER A 152 -14.19 64.36 -15.76
N THR A 153 -15.26 64.26 -14.96
CA THR A 153 -15.66 65.30 -14.00
C THR A 153 -14.62 65.53 -12.89
N LEU A 154 -14.01 64.47 -12.35
CA LEU A 154 -12.90 64.58 -11.40
C LEU A 154 -11.65 65.24 -12.02
N ASN A 155 -11.34 64.91 -13.27
CA ASN A 155 -10.23 65.52 -14.00
C ASN A 155 -10.50 67.00 -14.30
N GLU A 156 -11.73 67.40 -14.61
CA GLU A 156 -12.09 68.82 -14.74
C GLU A 156 -11.97 69.56 -13.41
N ALA A 157 -12.50 69.00 -12.32
CA ALA A 157 -12.33 69.57 -10.98
C ALA A 157 -10.85 69.74 -10.59
N SER A 158 -10.02 68.73 -10.92
CA SER A 158 -8.57 68.75 -10.67
C SER A 158 -7.81 69.74 -11.56
N ARG A 159 -8.35 70.19 -12.71
CA ARG A 159 -7.78 71.30 -13.49
C ARG A 159 -8.02 72.65 -12.84
N LEU A 160 -9.13 72.81 -12.10
CA LEU A 160 -9.45 74.04 -11.36
C LEU A 160 -8.66 74.14 -10.05
N ASN A 161 -8.56 73.05 -9.28
CA ASN A 161 -7.72 72.99 -8.09
C ASN A 161 -7.30 71.54 -7.75
N PRO A 162 -6.06 71.12 -8.05
CA PRO A 162 -5.56 69.77 -7.71
C PRO A 162 -5.52 69.46 -6.20
N ALA A 163 -5.45 70.49 -5.35
CA ALA A 163 -5.25 70.36 -3.91
C ALA A 163 -6.56 70.47 -3.10
N TYR A 164 -7.73 70.52 -3.75
CA TYR A 164 -9.01 70.64 -3.06
C TYR A 164 -9.33 69.35 -2.24
N PRO A 165 -9.38 69.40 -0.90
CA PRO A 165 -9.32 68.19 -0.07
C PRO A 165 -10.37 67.09 -0.30
N PRO A 166 -11.63 67.42 -0.69
CA PRO A 166 -12.62 66.39 -1.06
C PRO A 166 -12.27 65.59 -2.32
N LEU A 167 -11.45 66.13 -3.24
CA LEU A 167 -11.05 65.42 -4.47
C LEU A 167 -10.11 64.25 -4.17
N PHE A 168 -9.24 64.36 -3.16
CA PHE A 168 -8.40 63.23 -2.73
C PHE A 168 -9.25 62.03 -2.27
N LEU A 169 -10.34 62.30 -1.54
CA LEU A 169 -11.26 61.26 -1.08
C LEU A 169 -12.06 60.66 -2.26
N ALA A 170 -12.57 61.51 -3.15
CA ALA A 170 -13.28 61.06 -4.36
C ALA A 170 -12.38 60.22 -5.28
N ARG A 171 -11.13 60.65 -5.49
CA ARG A 171 -10.12 59.92 -6.27
C ARG A 171 -9.78 58.57 -5.64
N GLY A 172 -9.57 58.52 -4.32
CA GLY A 172 -9.35 57.26 -3.60
C GLY A 172 -10.51 56.27 -3.78
N VAL A 173 -11.76 56.74 -3.68
CA VAL A 173 -12.95 55.90 -3.88
C VAL A 173 -13.13 55.47 -5.35
N LEU A 174 -12.86 56.35 -6.32
CA LEU A 174 -12.86 56.02 -7.75
C LEU A 174 -11.84 54.89 -8.06
N CYS A 175 -10.62 55.00 -7.52
CA CYS A 175 -9.60 53.96 -7.65
C CYS A 175 -10.04 52.64 -6.98
N LEU A 176 -10.64 52.67 -5.78
CA LEU A 176 -11.18 51.47 -5.12
C LEU A 176 -12.26 50.76 -5.98
N LEU A 177 -13.20 51.51 -6.57
CA LEU A 177 -14.27 50.93 -7.38
C LEU A 177 -13.72 50.30 -8.67
N ARG A 178 -12.79 50.99 -9.35
CA ARG A 178 -12.07 50.41 -10.51
C ARG A 178 -11.26 49.17 -10.13
N ALA A 179 -10.50 49.22 -9.04
CA ALA A 179 -9.75 48.07 -8.52
C ALA A 179 -10.61 46.86 -8.13
N SER A 180 -11.93 47.03 -7.98
CA SER A 180 -12.87 45.94 -7.78
C SER A 180 -13.33 45.30 -9.09
N LEU A 181 -13.45 46.08 -10.18
CA LEU A 181 -13.88 45.60 -11.50
C LEU A 181 -12.83 44.79 -12.26
N TYR A 182 -11.54 44.99 -11.97
CA TYR A 182 -10.45 44.19 -12.54
C TYR A 182 -10.42 42.77 -11.96
N PRO A 183 -10.24 41.72 -12.79
CA PRO A 183 -10.13 40.35 -12.31
C PRO A 183 -8.80 40.10 -11.56
N PRO A 184 -8.79 39.19 -10.57
CA PRO A 184 -7.55 38.80 -9.89
C PRO A 184 -6.70 37.92 -10.81
N ARG A 185 -5.56 38.44 -11.29
CA ARG A 185 -4.58 37.64 -12.05
C ARG A 185 -3.82 36.68 -11.11
N ALA A 186 -3.41 35.54 -11.63
CA ALA A 186 -2.40 34.70 -10.98
C ALA A 186 -1.01 35.36 -11.11
N VAL A 187 -0.27 35.42 -10.01
CA VAL A 187 1.11 35.93 -9.93
C VAL A 187 1.93 34.87 -9.20
N ARG A 188 3.11 34.53 -9.72
CA ARG A 188 3.98 33.51 -9.11
C ARG A 188 4.45 33.98 -7.72
N PRO A 189 4.55 33.10 -6.71
CA PRO A 189 5.14 33.46 -5.42
C PRO A 189 6.51 34.14 -5.58
N GLY A 190 6.72 35.25 -4.87
CA GLY A 190 7.95 36.06 -4.95
C GLY A 190 7.98 37.11 -6.07
N ALA A 191 7.11 37.05 -7.08
CA ALA A 191 7.03 38.10 -8.11
C ALA A 191 6.25 39.33 -7.61
N ILE A 192 6.71 40.53 -7.97
CA ILE A 192 6.00 41.78 -7.65
C ILE A 192 4.74 41.88 -8.51
N ASP A 193 3.57 41.96 -7.87
CA ASP A 193 2.31 42.21 -8.57
C ASP A 193 2.29 43.66 -9.13
N THR A 194 2.29 43.74 -10.47
CA THR A 194 2.18 44.97 -11.28
C THR A 194 0.84 45.03 -12.04
N SER A 195 -0.18 44.28 -11.60
CA SER A 195 -1.52 44.37 -12.20
C SER A 195 -2.13 45.75 -11.97
N GLU A 196 -2.88 46.25 -12.98
CA GLU A 196 -3.64 47.52 -12.89
C GLU A 196 -4.50 47.59 -11.62
N ARG A 197 -5.02 46.45 -11.16
CA ARG A 197 -5.71 46.29 -9.89
C ARG A 197 -4.87 46.71 -8.69
N VAL A 198 -3.65 46.19 -8.56
CA VAL A 198 -2.75 46.50 -7.43
C VAL A 198 -2.19 47.92 -7.56
N GLU A 199 -1.90 48.40 -8.77
CA GLU A 199 -1.46 49.78 -8.98
C GLU A 199 -2.57 50.80 -8.65
N SER A 200 -3.82 50.53 -9.04
CA SER A 200 -4.98 51.34 -8.64
C SER A 200 -5.20 51.33 -7.13
N LEU A 201 -4.95 50.21 -6.44
CA LEU A 201 -4.98 50.15 -4.96
C LEU A 201 -3.83 50.94 -4.31
N ARG A 202 -2.61 50.91 -4.87
CA ARG A 202 -1.49 51.76 -4.43
C ARG A 202 -1.80 53.25 -4.62
N GLN A 203 -2.44 53.61 -5.74
CA GLN A 203 -2.92 54.98 -6.00
C GLN A 203 -4.02 55.38 -5.01
N ALA A 204 -4.97 54.49 -4.71
CA ALA A 204 -6.03 54.73 -3.72
C ALA A 204 -5.45 55.01 -2.33
N LEU A 205 -4.50 54.18 -1.85
CA LEU A 205 -3.79 54.40 -0.59
C LEU A 205 -3.15 55.79 -0.53
N LYS A 206 -2.38 56.17 -1.56
CA LYS A 206 -1.73 57.48 -1.65
C LYS A 206 -2.74 58.63 -1.52
N CYS A 207 -3.86 58.56 -2.25
CA CYS A 207 -4.90 59.59 -2.17
C CYS A 207 -5.63 59.61 -0.82
N PHE A 208 -5.80 58.48 -0.13
CA PHE A 208 -6.34 58.47 1.23
C PHE A 208 -5.37 59.05 2.26
N ASP A 209 -4.07 58.79 2.15
CA ASP A 209 -3.06 59.42 3.02
C ASP A 209 -2.89 60.93 2.73
N GLU A 210 -3.01 61.36 1.46
CA GLU A 210 -3.08 62.77 1.08
C GLU A 210 -4.32 63.47 1.67
N SER A 211 -5.50 62.84 1.59
CA SER A 211 -6.72 63.33 2.25
C SER A 211 -6.58 63.37 3.78
N SER A 212 -5.99 62.34 4.38
CA SER A 212 -5.74 62.25 5.82
C SER A 212 -4.83 63.40 6.28
N LYS A 213 -3.75 63.69 5.56
CA LYS A 213 -2.86 64.84 5.82
C LYS A 213 -3.58 66.18 5.68
N ALA A 214 -4.35 66.37 4.59
CA ALA A 214 -5.08 67.61 4.34
C ALA A 214 -6.11 67.95 5.42
N PHE A 215 -6.69 66.93 6.09
CA PHE A 215 -7.61 67.09 7.22
C PHE A 215 -6.98 66.81 8.59
N GLY A 216 -5.65 66.89 8.72
CA GLY A 216 -4.94 66.78 10.01
C GLY A 216 -5.18 65.47 10.77
N GLY A 217 -5.38 64.35 10.05
CA GLY A 217 -5.67 63.03 10.62
C GLY A 217 -7.06 62.86 11.22
N ARG A 218 -7.97 63.84 11.04
CA ARG A 218 -9.35 63.83 11.58
C ARG A 218 -10.40 63.24 10.63
N ASN A 219 -10.11 63.14 9.33
CA ASN A 219 -11.04 62.58 8.35
C ASN A 219 -11.14 61.05 8.49
N ILE A 220 -12.18 60.57 9.17
CA ILE A 220 -12.45 59.13 9.40
C ILE A 220 -12.74 58.39 8.09
N MET A 221 -13.39 59.03 7.11
CA MET A 221 -13.68 58.39 5.81
C MET A 221 -12.40 58.09 5.02
N ALA A 222 -11.35 58.90 5.18
CA ALA A 222 -10.04 58.59 4.62
C ALA A 222 -9.37 57.39 5.33
N ILE A 223 -9.51 57.27 6.65
CA ILE A 223 -9.01 56.11 7.42
C ILE A 223 -9.72 54.82 6.99
N LEU A 224 -11.05 54.86 6.83
CA LEU A 224 -11.85 53.73 6.35
C LEU A 224 -11.54 53.35 4.89
N GLY A 225 -11.35 54.34 4.01
CA GLY A 225 -10.90 54.12 2.64
C GLY A 225 -9.53 53.45 2.58
N ARG A 226 -8.59 53.90 3.41
CA ARG A 226 -7.26 53.28 3.57
C ARG A 226 -7.39 51.84 4.07
N ALA A 227 -8.15 51.59 5.15
CA ALA A 227 -8.40 50.25 5.69
C ALA A 227 -8.99 49.30 4.63
N ARG A 228 -9.94 49.78 3.81
CA ARG A 228 -10.49 49.02 2.68
C ARG A 228 -9.45 48.72 1.60
N ALA A 229 -8.54 49.65 1.30
CA ALA A 229 -7.45 49.41 0.35
C ALA A 229 -6.45 48.36 0.88
N HIS A 230 -6.05 48.41 2.15
CA HIS A 230 -5.23 47.37 2.78
C HIS A 230 -5.92 45.99 2.73
N TYR A 231 -7.23 45.92 3.02
CA TYR A 231 -8.01 44.68 2.90
C TYR A 231 -8.01 44.14 1.46
N MET A 232 -8.18 44.98 0.44
CA MET A 232 -8.18 44.56 -0.97
C MET A 232 -6.79 44.13 -1.48
N LEU A 233 -5.72 44.57 -0.80
CA LEU A 233 -4.33 44.11 -0.97
C LEU A 233 -3.98 42.87 -0.13
N GLY A 234 -4.92 42.29 0.62
CA GLY A 234 -4.68 41.13 1.50
C GLY A 234 -3.97 41.43 2.82
N ARG A 235 -3.74 42.71 3.14
CA ARG A 235 -3.08 43.14 4.39
C ARG A 235 -4.11 43.29 5.51
N TYR A 236 -4.61 42.15 5.99
CA TYR A 236 -5.73 42.11 6.94
C TYR A 236 -5.38 42.69 8.33
N ALA A 237 -4.11 42.65 8.74
CA ALA A 237 -3.65 43.27 9.98
C ALA A 237 -3.71 44.80 9.92
N ASP A 238 -3.06 45.43 8.93
CA ASP A 238 -3.11 46.88 8.67
C ASP A 238 -4.57 47.38 8.55
N ALA A 239 -5.42 46.57 7.89
CA ALA A 239 -6.84 46.87 7.72
C ALA A 239 -7.62 46.80 9.04
N LEU A 240 -7.34 45.80 9.89
CA LEU A 240 -7.96 45.65 11.22
C LEU A 240 -7.62 46.86 12.10
N GLU A 241 -6.36 47.28 12.16
CA GLU A 241 -5.94 48.50 12.88
C GLU A 241 -6.64 49.74 12.31
N GLY A 242 -6.78 49.83 10.98
CA GLY A 242 -7.52 50.90 10.32
C GLY A 242 -9.00 50.99 10.72
N TYR A 243 -9.70 49.87 10.89
CA TYR A 243 -11.08 49.86 11.38
C TYR A 243 -11.17 50.11 12.90
N GLN A 244 -10.22 49.58 13.70
CA GLN A 244 -10.15 49.83 15.14
C GLN A 244 -9.89 51.32 15.45
N THR A 245 -8.91 51.94 14.80
CA THR A 245 -8.58 53.36 14.97
C THR A 245 -9.71 54.29 14.52
N ALA A 246 -10.53 53.89 13.53
CA ALA A 246 -11.77 54.59 13.19
C ALA A 246 -12.81 54.52 14.31
N LEU A 247 -13.02 53.34 14.91
CA LEU A 247 -13.96 53.15 16.04
C LEU A 247 -13.52 53.86 17.32
N ILE A 248 -12.21 53.88 17.62
CA ILE A 248 -11.65 54.62 18.76
C ILE A 248 -11.87 56.13 18.59
N LYS A 249 -11.73 56.65 17.36
CA LYS A 249 -11.98 58.08 17.06
C LYS A 249 -13.46 58.46 17.02
N MET A 250 -14.35 57.55 16.64
CA MET A 250 -15.79 57.80 16.59
C MET A 250 -16.60 56.51 16.87
N PRO A 251 -16.86 56.18 18.14
CA PRO A 251 -17.59 54.96 18.51
C PRO A 251 -19.01 54.92 17.93
N ASN A 252 -19.66 56.08 17.76
CA ASN A 252 -21.06 56.18 17.33
C ASN A 252 -21.25 56.12 15.80
N LEU A 253 -20.19 55.87 15.01
CA LEU A 253 -20.30 55.78 13.56
C LEU A 253 -21.04 54.50 13.14
N THR A 254 -22.16 54.68 12.42
CA THR A 254 -23.04 53.62 11.90
C THR A 254 -23.23 53.66 10.38
N ASP A 255 -22.92 54.77 9.72
CA ASP A 255 -23.05 54.96 8.26
C ASP A 255 -21.78 55.58 7.64
N PRO A 256 -20.80 54.76 7.20
CA PRO A 256 -20.77 53.29 7.22
C PRO A 256 -20.20 52.73 8.53
N ASP A 257 -20.82 51.71 9.09
CA ASP A 257 -20.35 51.04 10.33
C ASP A 257 -18.99 50.32 10.11
N PRO A 258 -17.91 50.76 10.80
CA PRO A 258 -16.60 50.11 10.67
C PRO A 258 -16.55 48.67 11.22
N ARG A 259 -17.50 48.27 12.09
CA ARG A 259 -17.55 46.92 12.71
C ARG A 259 -17.70 45.82 11.66
N ILE A 260 -18.38 46.13 10.56
CA ILE A 260 -18.53 45.25 9.41
C ILE A 260 -17.15 44.92 8.82
N GLY A 261 -16.33 45.96 8.57
CA GLY A 261 -14.96 45.83 8.08
C GLY A 261 -14.02 45.13 9.06
N LEU A 262 -14.13 45.47 10.35
CA LEU A 262 -13.41 44.81 11.45
C LEU A 262 -13.70 43.30 11.49
N GLY A 263 -14.97 42.90 11.45
CA GLY A 263 -15.37 41.49 11.41
C GLY A 263 -14.88 40.77 10.13
N CYS A 264 -14.91 41.44 8.98
CA CYS A 264 -14.33 40.90 7.75
C CYS A 264 -12.81 40.67 7.87
N CYS A 265 -12.05 41.56 8.53
CA CYS A 265 -10.62 41.34 8.79
C CYS A 265 -10.41 40.14 9.73
N LEU A 266 -11.15 40.06 10.83
CA LEU A 266 -11.08 38.95 11.79
C LEU A 266 -11.41 37.60 11.13
N TRP A 267 -12.40 37.56 10.23
CA TRP A 267 -12.74 36.37 9.45
C TRP A 267 -11.58 35.87 8.58
N GLN A 268 -10.90 36.78 7.86
CA GLN A 268 -9.74 36.43 7.03
C GLN A 268 -8.50 36.04 7.86
N LEU A 269 -8.40 36.56 9.09
CA LEU A 269 -7.38 36.18 10.08
C LEU A 269 -7.73 34.90 10.87
N GLY A 270 -8.87 34.25 10.59
CA GLY A 270 -9.30 32.99 11.22
C GLY A 270 -10.16 33.15 12.48
N PHE A 271 -10.25 34.34 13.07
CA PHE A 271 -11.01 34.65 14.29
C PHE A 271 -12.53 34.80 14.02
N LYS A 272 -13.15 33.75 13.47
CA LYS A 272 -14.53 33.76 12.96
C LYS A 272 -15.58 34.05 14.04
N ASP A 273 -15.38 33.60 15.28
CA ASP A 273 -16.30 33.88 16.39
C ASP A 273 -16.22 35.33 16.88
N GLN A 274 -15.04 35.96 16.79
CA GLN A 274 -14.92 37.41 17.05
C GLN A 274 -15.54 38.23 15.91
N ALA A 275 -15.47 37.74 14.67
CA ALA A 275 -16.17 38.34 13.53
C ALA A 275 -17.71 38.30 13.73
N LYS A 276 -18.25 37.17 14.20
CA LYS A 276 -19.67 37.05 14.61
C LYS A 276 -20.06 38.15 15.61
N VAL A 277 -19.31 38.29 16.70
CA VAL A 277 -19.60 39.30 17.75
C VAL A 277 -19.56 40.73 17.17
N ALA A 278 -18.65 41.03 16.26
CA ALA A 278 -18.59 42.33 15.58
C ALA A 278 -19.85 42.60 14.72
N TRP A 279 -20.36 41.59 14.02
CA TRP A 279 -21.56 41.70 13.19
C TRP A 279 -22.87 41.68 14.00
N GLU A 280 -22.93 40.93 15.10
CA GLU A 280 -24.04 40.99 16.06
C GLU A 280 -24.10 42.36 16.76
N ARG A 281 -22.94 42.95 17.10
CA ARG A 281 -22.89 44.33 17.57
C ARG A 281 -23.35 45.33 16.50
N SER A 282 -23.00 45.12 15.23
CA SER A 282 -23.52 45.92 14.11
C SER A 282 -25.05 45.86 14.03
N LEU A 283 -25.64 44.66 14.09
CA LEU A 283 -27.11 44.50 14.10
C LEU A 283 -27.78 45.10 15.34
N SER A 284 -27.12 45.08 16.51
CA SER A 284 -27.65 45.73 17.73
C SER A 284 -27.68 47.26 17.66
N LEU A 285 -26.93 47.86 16.73
CA LEU A 285 -26.90 49.31 16.48
C LEU A 285 -27.76 49.70 15.26
N ASN A 286 -27.83 48.83 14.26
CA ASN A 286 -28.71 48.98 13.10
C ASN A 286 -29.34 47.62 12.71
N PRO A 287 -30.57 47.33 13.18
CA PRO A 287 -31.28 46.10 12.86
C PRO A 287 -31.60 45.92 11.36
N GLU A 288 -31.56 46.99 10.57
CA GLU A 288 -31.79 47.02 9.12
C GLU A 288 -30.49 46.92 8.29
N SER A 289 -29.35 46.67 8.92
CA SER A 289 -28.07 46.46 8.23
C SER A 289 -28.09 45.16 7.40
N LYS A 290 -28.48 45.26 6.12
CA LYS A 290 -28.52 44.12 5.18
C LYS A 290 -27.19 43.37 5.12
N VAL A 291 -26.06 44.07 5.18
CA VAL A 291 -24.72 43.49 5.09
C VAL A 291 -24.38 42.67 6.34
N ALA A 292 -24.69 43.16 7.54
CA ALA A 292 -24.43 42.42 8.78
C ALA A 292 -25.30 41.16 8.90
N ASN A 293 -26.55 41.20 8.42
CA ASN A 293 -27.40 40.00 8.31
C ASN A 293 -26.75 38.95 7.37
N VAL A 294 -26.29 39.35 6.18
CA VAL A 294 -25.64 38.42 5.22
C VAL A 294 -24.37 37.80 5.79
N LEU A 295 -23.52 38.58 6.46
CA LEU A 295 -22.26 38.06 7.02
C LEU A 295 -22.51 37.08 8.18
N LEU A 296 -23.56 37.29 8.99
CA LEU A 296 -23.98 36.32 9.99
C LEU A 296 -24.59 35.05 9.36
N ALA A 297 -25.32 35.16 8.25
CA ALA A 297 -25.73 33.97 7.49
C ALA A 297 -24.51 33.15 7.04
N VAL A 298 -23.46 33.80 6.51
CA VAL A 298 -22.21 33.14 6.12
C VAL A 298 -21.49 32.49 7.33
N TYR A 299 -21.51 33.11 8.51
CA TYR A 299 -21.01 32.49 9.74
C TYR A 299 -21.79 31.21 10.11
N TYR A 300 -23.12 31.27 10.17
CA TYR A 300 -23.93 30.11 10.56
C TYR A 300 -23.90 28.99 9.51
N LEU A 301 -23.74 29.30 8.22
CA LEU A 301 -23.46 28.30 7.17
C LEU A 301 -22.09 27.64 7.40
N HIS A 302 -21.05 28.42 7.68
CA HIS A 302 -19.72 27.87 7.98
C HIS A 302 -19.73 26.97 9.23
N ASP A 303 -20.39 27.37 10.32
CA ASP A 303 -20.48 26.49 11.51
C ASP A 303 -21.33 25.24 11.25
N SER A 304 -22.38 25.34 10.44
CA SER A 304 -23.12 24.14 10.00
C SER A 304 -22.22 23.18 9.21
N SER A 305 -21.36 23.68 8.31
CA SER A 305 -20.45 22.83 7.51
C SER A 305 -19.34 22.11 8.29
N ARG A 306 -19.22 22.35 9.61
CA ARG A 306 -18.30 21.63 10.51
C ARG A 306 -18.95 20.43 11.20
N ARG A 307 -20.25 20.21 10.99
CA ARG A 307 -21.05 19.14 11.61
C ARG A 307 -21.43 18.11 10.55
N ALA A 308 -21.59 16.85 10.97
CA ALA A 308 -22.18 15.83 10.11
C ALA A 308 -23.61 16.22 9.69
N THR A 309 -24.02 15.86 8.49
CA THR A 309 -25.38 16.11 7.96
C THR A 309 -26.47 15.40 8.76
N THR A 310 -26.11 14.38 9.53
CA THR A 310 -26.96 13.63 10.46
C THR A 310 -27.21 14.32 11.81
N ASP A 311 -26.41 15.33 12.19
CA ASP A 311 -26.60 16.10 13.43
C ASP A 311 -27.89 16.96 13.35
N PRO A 312 -28.90 16.81 14.24
CA PRO A 312 -30.07 17.69 14.25
C PRO A 312 -29.72 19.19 14.35
N MET A 313 -28.57 19.53 14.95
CA MET A 313 -28.07 20.91 15.03
C MET A 313 -27.56 21.45 13.69
N PHE A 314 -27.11 20.60 12.76
CA PHE A 314 -26.84 21.01 11.37
C PHE A 314 -28.12 21.60 10.76
N GLY A 315 -29.22 20.86 10.89
CA GLY A 315 -30.53 21.27 10.42
C GLY A 315 -31.04 22.57 11.06
N SER A 316 -30.77 22.81 12.36
CA SER A 316 -31.16 24.05 13.03
C SER A 316 -30.30 25.25 12.57
N MET A 317 -28.98 25.09 12.48
CA MET A 317 -28.07 26.19 12.10
C MET A 317 -28.22 26.59 10.63
N TYR A 318 -28.44 25.63 9.73
CA TYR A 318 -28.71 25.92 8.31
C TYR A 318 -30.06 26.65 8.13
N LYS A 319 -31.11 26.23 8.87
CA LYS A 319 -32.40 26.95 8.90
C LYS A 319 -32.24 28.37 9.45
N LEU A 320 -31.49 28.55 10.54
CA LEU A 320 -31.19 29.86 11.13
C LEU A 320 -30.51 30.79 10.12
N ALA A 321 -29.46 30.33 9.45
CA ALA A 321 -28.76 31.11 8.44
C ALA A 321 -29.68 31.57 7.30
N MET A 322 -30.38 30.62 6.65
CA MET A 322 -31.15 30.91 5.44
C MET A 322 -32.47 31.65 5.72
N THR A 323 -33.20 31.29 6.79
CA THR A 323 -34.54 31.83 7.06
C THR A 323 -34.54 33.08 7.94
N GLN A 324 -33.67 33.18 8.95
CA GLN A 324 -33.64 34.35 9.83
C GLN A 324 -32.77 35.47 9.25
N TYR A 325 -31.60 35.14 8.72
CA TYR A 325 -30.62 36.13 8.29
C TYR A 325 -30.66 36.42 6.77
N THR A 326 -30.52 35.41 5.90
CA THR A 326 -30.56 35.62 4.43
C THR A 326 -31.91 36.16 3.97
N GLN A 327 -33.04 35.58 4.42
CA GLN A 327 -34.37 36.08 4.04
C GLN A 327 -34.63 37.51 4.55
N LYS A 328 -34.13 37.90 5.73
CA LYS A 328 -34.25 39.27 6.24
C LYS A 328 -33.43 40.24 5.40
N ALA A 329 -32.21 39.88 5.02
CA ALA A 329 -31.41 40.67 4.08
C ALA A 329 -32.11 40.85 2.72
N PHE A 330 -32.75 39.80 2.19
CA PHE A 330 -33.48 39.86 0.91
C PHE A 330 -34.74 40.75 0.95
N LYS A 331 -35.41 40.82 2.10
CA LYS A 331 -36.52 41.76 2.33
C LYS A 331 -36.07 43.22 2.37
N LEU A 332 -34.85 43.49 2.83
CA LEU A 332 -34.25 44.83 2.90
C LEU A 332 -33.69 45.28 1.54
N ASP A 333 -33.15 44.36 0.74
CA ASP A 333 -32.68 44.63 -0.62
C ASP A 333 -32.75 43.35 -1.48
N LYS A 334 -33.56 43.38 -2.54
CA LYS A 334 -33.77 42.28 -3.49
C LYS A 334 -32.66 42.17 -4.54
N GLU A 335 -31.85 43.21 -4.70
CA GLU A 335 -30.80 43.30 -5.72
C GLU A 335 -29.39 43.17 -5.11
N TYR A 336 -29.28 42.95 -3.80
CA TYR A 336 -27.98 42.84 -3.14
C TYR A 336 -27.28 41.50 -3.53
N PRO A 337 -26.17 41.53 -4.30
CA PRO A 337 -25.71 40.34 -5.03
C PRO A 337 -25.33 39.15 -4.15
N MET A 338 -24.75 39.41 -2.98
CA MET A 338 -24.36 38.36 -2.03
C MET A 338 -25.58 37.63 -1.46
N THR A 339 -26.68 38.34 -1.19
CA THR A 339 -27.94 37.70 -0.78
C THR A 339 -28.50 36.87 -1.92
N CYS A 340 -28.52 37.39 -3.13
CA CYS A 340 -29.06 36.69 -4.31
C CYS A 340 -28.29 35.40 -4.58
N SER A 341 -26.96 35.41 -4.53
CA SER A 341 -26.12 34.20 -4.66
C SER A 341 -26.39 33.17 -3.56
N LEU A 342 -26.39 33.58 -2.28
CA LEU A 342 -26.68 32.66 -1.17
C LEU A 342 -28.10 32.06 -1.25
N PHE A 343 -29.10 32.88 -1.58
CA PHE A 343 -30.49 32.42 -1.66
C PHE A 343 -30.78 31.59 -2.92
N ALA A 344 -30.06 31.85 -4.02
CA ALA A 344 -30.03 30.97 -5.19
C ALA A 344 -29.45 29.59 -4.85
N SER A 345 -28.38 29.50 -4.04
CA SER A 345 -27.83 28.20 -3.59
C SER A 345 -28.83 27.39 -2.75
N TYR A 346 -29.62 28.07 -1.91
CA TYR A 346 -30.72 27.47 -1.15
C TYR A 346 -31.83 26.93 -2.08
N PHE A 347 -32.23 27.70 -3.09
CA PHE A 347 -33.24 27.26 -4.06
C PHE A 347 -32.75 26.15 -5.01
N LEU A 348 -31.45 26.09 -5.30
CA LEU A 348 -30.82 25.02 -6.07
C LEU A 348 -30.94 23.67 -5.34
N LEU A 349 -30.65 23.65 -4.02
CA LEU A 349 -30.86 22.47 -3.17
C LEU A 349 -32.34 22.04 -3.13
N ARG A 350 -33.27 22.99 -3.27
CA ARG A 350 -34.72 22.75 -3.38
C ARG A 350 -35.21 22.50 -4.82
N LYS A 351 -34.32 22.33 -5.80
CA LYS A 351 -34.62 22.10 -7.23
C LYS A 351 -35.53 23.15 -7.88
N SER A 352 -35.56 24.38 -7.35
CA SER A 352 -36.44 25.48 -7.80
C SER A 352 -35.76 26.32 -8.89
N TYR A 353 -35.44 25.68 -10.02
CA TYR A 353 -34.49 26.21 -11.01
C TYR A 353 -34.80 27.62 -11.58
N PRO A 354 -36.05 28.03 -11.88
CA PRO A 354 -36.34 29.39 -12.35
C PRO A 354 -36.00 30.48 -11.32
N THR A 355 -36.14 30.18 -10.03
CA THR A 355 -35.74 31.10 -8.95
C THR A 355 -34.22 31.13 -8.74
N VAL A 356 -33.51 30.05 -9.06
CA VAL A 356 -32.03 30.04 -9.10
C VAL A 356 -31.54 30.95 -10.22
N GLU A 357 -32.09 30.78 -11.42
CA GLU A 357 -31.67 31.50 -12.62
C GLU A 357 -31.85 33.02 -12.49
N THR A 358 -33.02 33.46 -12.04
CA THR A 358 -33.32 34.89 -11.83
C THR A 358 -32.46 35.54 -10.74
N LEU A 359 -32.20 34.84 -9.63
CA LEU A 359 -31.33 35.34 -8.56
C LEU A 359 -29.84 35.30 -8.94
N ALA A 360 -29.40 34.29 -9.68
CA ALA A 360 -28.01 34.18 -10.15
C ALA A 360 -27.68 35.25 -11.21
N ARG A 361 -28.59 35.54 -12.16
CA ARG A 361 -28.45 36.68 -13.09
C ARG A 361 -28.30 38.00 -12.35
N LYS A 362 -29.23 38.34 -11.44
CA LYS A 362 -29.13 39.54 -10.58
C LYS A 362 -27.81 39.61 -9.81
N ALA A 363 -27.32 38.47 -9.31
CA ALA A 363 -26.04 38.39 -8.62
C ALA A 363 -24.83 38.65 -9.55
N ILE A 364 -24.88 38.26 -10.83
CA ILE A 364 -23.83 38.57 -11.82
C ILE A 364 -23.91 40.04 -12.23
N GLU A 365 -25.11 40.53 -12.55
CA GLU A 365 -25.39 41.88 -13.07
C GLU A 365 -25.02 42.98 -12.07
N HIS A 366 -25.53 42.93 -10.83
CA HIS A 366 -25.32 44.01 -9.86
C HIS A 366 -24.00 43.90 -9.08
N THR A 367 -23.16 42.89 -9.34
CA THR A 367 -21.89 42.65 -8.62
C THR A 367 -20.77 43.63 -8.98
N ASP A 368 -19.93 43.97 -7.99
CA ASP A 368 -18.65 44.67 -8.14
C ASP A 368 -17.42 43.81 -7.78
N VAL A 369 -17.61 42.60 -7.24
CA VAL A 369 -16.54 41.67 -6.80
C VAL A 369 -16.59 40.35 -7.59
N MET A 370 -15.51 39.99 -8.31
CA MET A 370 -15.52 38.83 -9.22
C MET A 370 -15.96 37.50 -8.59
N SER A 371 -15.68 37.29 -7.31
CA SER A 371 -16.05 36.04 -6.62
C SER A 371 -17.56 35.79 -6.64
N ILE A 372 -18.38 36.83 -6.46
CA ILE A 372 -19.85 36.70 -6.45
C ILE A 372 -20.39 36.44 -7.87
N ALA A 373 -19.76 37.03 -8.89
CA ALA A 373 -20.08 36.72 -10.29
C ALA A 373 -19.68 35.28 -10.66
N SER A 374 -18.53 34.80 -10.16
CA SER A 374 -18.11 33.40 -10.25
C SER A 374 -19.13 32.47 -9.58
N ASP A 375 -19.60 32.79 -8.38
CA ASP A 375 -20.62 32.02 -7.68
C ASP A 375 -21.95 32.00 -8.43
N GLY A 376 -22.36 33.13 -9.01
CA GLY A 376 -23.54 33.22 -9.89
C GLY A 376 -23.40 32.33 -11.13
N TRP A 377 -22.27 32.40 -11.85
CA TRP A 377 -22.02 31.52 -13.01
C TRP A 377 -21.95 30.04 -12.59
N TYR A 378 -21.37 29.70 -11.44
CA TYR A 378 -21.36 28.33 -10.93
C TYR A 378 -22.76 27.79 -10.61
N LEU A 379 -23.63 28.64 -10.05
CA LEU A 379 -25.02 28.28 -9.76
C LEU A 379 -25.83 28.09 -11.05
N LEU A 380 -25.60 28.91 -12.09
CA LEU A 380 -26.16 28.68 -13.42
C LEU A 380 -25.61 27.39 -14.06
N GLY A 381 -24.31 27.12 -13.95
CA GLY A 381 -23.68 25.89 -14.44
C GLY A 381 -24.26 24.63 -13.80
N ARG A 382 -24.46 24.64 -12.46
CA ARG A 382 -25.15 23.56 -11.76
C ARG A 382 -26.62 23.44 -12.13
N LYS A 383 -27.31 24.56 -12.37
CA LYS A 383 -28.70 24.58 -12.81
C LYS A 383 -28.84 23.91 -14.18
N SER A 384 -28.00 24.28 -15.16
CA SER A 384 -27.97 23.64 -16.49
C SER A 384 -27.51 22.17 -16.44
N HIS A 385 -26.55 21.82 -15.58
CA HIS A 385 -26.12 20.42 -15.36
C HIS A 385 -27.29 19.56 -14.82
N TYR A 386 -28.10 20.06 -13.88
CA TYR A 386 -29.32 19.37 -13.42
C TYR A 386 -30.47 19.37 -14.44
N GLU A 387 -30.42 20.23 -15.47
CA GLU A 387 -31.38 20.24 -16.60
C GLU A 387 -30.92 19.37 -17.78
N GLY A 388 -29.70 18.83 -17.76
CA GLY A 388 -29.10 18.05 -18.86
C GLY A 388 -28.60 18.90 -20.04
N ASP A 389 -28.34 20.20 -19.83
CA ASP A 389 -27.77 21.09 -20.86
C ASP A 389 -26.26 21.24 -20.65
N ASP A 390 -25.51 20.24 -21.12
CA ASP A 390 -24.05 20.15 -20.94
C ASP A 390 -23.31 21.30 -21.64
N ALA A 391 -23.86 21.85 -22.73
CA ALA A 391 -23.26 22.94 -23.48
C ALA A 391 -23.26 24.25 -22.69
N ARG A 392 -24.44 24.68 -22.20
CA ARG A 392 -24.54 25.88 -21.34
C ARG A 392 -23.88 25.66 -19.99
N ALA A 393 -23.98 24.45 -19.41
CA ALA A 393 -23.28 24.11 -18.18
C ALA A 393 -21.76 24.26 -18.33
N THR A 394 -21.17 23.71 -19.40
CA THR A 394 -19.73 23.84 -19.71
C THR A 394 -19.32 25.31 -19.86
N GLU A 395 -20.10 26.12 -20.59
CA GLU A 395 -19.82 27.55 -20.71
C GLU A 395 -19.84 28.25 -19.34
N PHE A 396 -20.89 28.04 -18.55
CA PHE A 396 -21.05 28.68 -17.25
C PHE A 396 -19.96 28.24 -16.24
N TYR A 397 -19.53 26.98 -16.24
CA TYR A 397 -18.38 26.54 -15.44
C TYR A 397 -17.07 27.21 -15.89
N ASN A 398 -16.81 27.31 -17.20
CA ASN A 398 -15.62 27.99 -17.72
C ASN A 398 -15.64 29.51 -17.38
N ARG A 399 -16.79 30.19 -17.55
CA ARG A 399 -16.99 31.60 -17.13
C ARG A 399 -16.78 31.80 -15.63
N SER A 400 -17.28 30.87 -14.81
CA SER A 400 -17.07 30.86 -13.35
C SER A 400 -15.60 30.74 -12.97
N ASP A 401 -14.84 29.84 -13.61
CA ASP A 401 -13.42 29.64 -13.34
C ASP A 401 -12.58 30.87 -13.73
N GLN A 402 -12.80 31.38 -14.95
CA GLN A 402 -12.14 32.58 -15.47
C GLN A 402 -12.32 33.79 -14.54
N ALA A 403 -13.52 34.00 -14.00
CA ALA A 403 -13.80 35.11 -13.09
C ALA A 403 -12.92 35.11 -11.81
N ARG A 404 -12.45 33.95 -11.34
CA ARG A 404 -11.52 33.84 -10.19
C ARG A 404 -10.05 33.74 -10.58
N GLY A 405 -9.71 33.86 -11.86
CA GLY A 405 -8.33 33.81 -12.38
C GLY A 405 -8.00 32.57 -13.22
N GLY A 406 -9.00 31.75 -13.58
CA GLY A 406 -8.85 30.64 -14.51
C GLY A 406 -7.97 29.50 -13.99
N VAL A 407 -7.31 28.80 -14.92
CA VAL A 407 -6.59 27.54 -14.69
C VAL A 407 -5.69 27.53 -13.44
N ASP A 408 -5.00 28.63 -13.11
CA ASP A 408 -4.03 28.69 -12.02
C ASP A 408 -4.63 28.99 -10.63
N LYS A 409 -5.78 29.69 -10.56
CA LYS A 409 -6.32 30.26 -9.29
C LYS A 409 -7.85 30.18 -9.15
N GLY A 410 -8.53 29.78 -10.21
CA GLY A 410 -9.97 29.80 -10.33
C GLY A 410 -10.72 28.79 -9.47
N TYR A 411 -12.02 28.65 -9.70
CA TYR A 411 -12.94 28.01 -8.77
C TYR A 411 -12.92 26.48 -8.88
N LEU A 412 -12.27 25.80 -7.94
CA LEU A 412 -12.14 24.34 -7.91
C LEU A 412 -13.46 23.58 -8.19
N PRO A 413 -14.63 23.91 -7.58
CA PRO A 413 -15.89 23.25 -7.91
C PRO A 413 -16.38 23.47 -9.35
N ALA A 414 -16.03 24.59 -9.98
CA ALA A 414 -16.33 24.83 -11.40
C ALA A 414 -15.33 24.12 -12.33
N LYS A 415 -14.04 24.03 -11.95
CA LYS A 415 -13.07 23.19 -12.68
C LYS A 415 -13.52 21.72 -12.69
N PHE A 416 -13.96 21.21 -11.54
CA PHE A 416 -14.49 19.86 -11.40
C PHE A 416 -15.82 19.69 -12.17
N GLY A 417 -16.74 20.65 -12.09
CA GLY A 417 -17.97 20.64 -12.90
C GLY A 417 -17.68 20.60 -14.41
N ALA A 418 -16.72 21.38 -14.90
CA ALA A 418 -16.32 21.32 -16.32
C ALA A 418 -15.68 19.98 -16.71
N VAL A 419 -14.94 19.32 -15.81
CA VAL A 419 -14.43 17.95 -16.02
C VAL A 419 -15.57 16.94 -16.17
N GLN A 420 -16.61 17.02 -15.32
CA GLN A 420 -17.78 16.14 -15.43
C GLN A 420 -18.47 16.28 -16.80
N MET A 421 -18.56 17.50 -17.33
CA MET A 421 -19.09 17.74 -18.67
C MET A 421 -18.18 17.21 -19.78
N GLN A 422 -16.86 17.29 -19.64
CA GLN A 422 -15.93 16.65 -20.60
C GLN A 422 -16.10 15.12 -20.62
N ILE A 423 -16.25 14.48 -19.46
CA ILE A 423 -16.49 13.04 -19.35
C ILE A 423 -17.83 12.65 -20.00
N THR A 424 -18.89 13.43 -19.78
CA THR A 424 -20.21 13.23 -20.43
C THR A 424 -20.10 13.34 -21.95
N ASN A 425 -19.32 14.31 -22.44
CA ASN A 425 -18.99 14.49 -23.86
C ASN A 425 -17.91 13.53 -24.40
N LYS A 426 -17.43 12.57 -23.59
CA LYS A 426 -16.37 11.59 -23.91
C LYS A 426 -14.99 12.18 -24.24
N ASP A 427 -14.74 13.43 -23.88
CA ASP A 427 -13.43 14.08 -23.89
C ASP A 427 -12.59 13.64 -22.67
N PHE A 428 -12.18 12.37 -22.67
CA PHE A 428 -11.43 11.78 -21.56
C PHE A 428 -10.03 12.39 -21.40
N ASP A 429 -9.34 12.72 -22.49
CA ASP A 429 -8.00 13.31 -22.42
C ASP A 429 -8.02 14.77 -21.94
N GLY A 430 -8.98 15.56 -22.40
CA GLY A 430 -9.23 16.89 -21.86
C GLY A 430 -9.66 16.86 -20.40
N ALA A 431 -10.41 15.83 -19.97
CA ALA A 431 -10.76 15.62 -18.57
C ALA A 431 -9.53 15.26 -17.71
N LYS A 432 -8.70 14.28 -18.14
CA LYS A 432 -7.42 13.91 -17.49
C LYS A 432 -6.54 15.13 -17.28
N PHE A 433 -6.30 15.93 -18.32
CA PHE A 433 -5.39 17.09 -18.25
C PHE A 433 -5.87 18.17 -17.26
N ARG A 434 -7.18 18.38 -17.13
CA ARG A 434 -7.73 19.27 -16.10
C ARG A 434 -7.62 18.63 -14.71
N LEU A 435 -7.87 17.33 -14.58
CA LEU A 435 -7.76 16.60 -13.30
C LEU A 435 -6.33 16.52 -12.78
N GLU A 436 -5.33 16.18 -13.61
CA GLU A 436 -3.91 16.18 -13.22
C GLU A 436 -3.49 17.56 -12.69
N LYS A 437 -3.93 18.65 -13.34
CA LYS A 437 -3.70 20.03 -12.87
C LYS A 437 -4.42 20.34 -11.56
N ILE A 438 -5.64 19.86 -11.36
CA ILE A 438 -6.36 20.01 -10.08
C ILE A 438 -5.59 19.29 -8.96
N VAL A 439 -5.18 18.04 -9.20
CA VAL A 439 -4.44 17.21 -8.23
C VAL A 439 -3.06 17.80 -7.91
N GLN A 440 -2.38 18.39 -8.91
CA GLN A 440 -1.12 19.12 -8.73
C GLN A 440 -1.29 20.41 -7.90
N GLN A 441 -2.42 21.12 -8.04
CA GLN A 441 -2.74 22.32 -7.25
C GLN A 441 -3.24 21.98 -5.84
N SER A 442 -3.96 20.88 -5.69
CA SER A 442 -4.64 20.46 -4.46
C SER A 442 -4.95 18.96 -4.48
N LYS A 443 -4.53 18.22 -3.46
CA LYS A 443 -4.84 16.77 -3.31
C LYS A 443 -6.30 16.54 -2.91
N ASN A 444 -7.23 16.85 -3.80
CA ASN A 444 -8.67 16.78 -3.57
C ASN A 444 -9.18 15.35 -3.81
N PRO A 445 -9.88 14.70 -2.85
CA PRO A 445 -10.23 13.26 -2.94
C PRO A 445 -11.08 12.92 -4.16
N GLU A 446 -12.10 13.71 -4.48
CA GLU A 446 -12.99 13.45 -5.62
C GLU A 446 -12.26 13.61 -6.96
N ALA A 447 -11.26 14.48 -7.03
CA ALA A 447 -10.45 14.68 -8.24
C ALA A 447 -9.45 13.53 -8.45
N MET A 448 -8.83 13.03 -7.37
CA MET A 448 -7.93 11.86 -7.44
C MET A 448 -8.72 10.58 -7.76
N THR A 449 -9.89 10.40 -7.15
CA THR A 449 -10.80 9.27 -7.41
C THR A 449 -11.26 9.26 -8.87
N LEU A 450 -11.73 10.39 -9.39
CA LEU A 450 -12.22 10.49 -10.78
C LEU A 450 -11.09 10.29 -11.81
N LEU A 451 -9.89 10.82 -11.56
CA LEU A 451 -8.72 10.61 -12.42
C LEU A 451 -8.29 9.14 -12.43
N ALA A 452 -8.30 8.49 -11.27
CA ALA A 452 -7.94 7.08 -11.14
C ALA A 452 -8.99 6.16 -11.77
N ALA A 453 -10.28 6.48 -11.65
CA ALA A 453 -11.36 5.74 -12.30
C ALA A 453 -11.21 5.76 -13.83
N ILE A 454 -10.90 6.92 -14.44
CA ILE A 454 -10.61 7.02 -15.88
C ILE A 454 -9.44 6.11 -16.26
N HIS A 455 -8.31 6.18 -15.54
CA HIS A 455 -7.17 5.30 -15.82
C HIS A 455 -7.48 3.81 -15.59
N ALA A 456 -8.32 3.46 -14.62
CA ALA A 456 -8.73 2.08 -14.36
C ALA A 456 -9.63 1.53 -15.48
N GLU A 457 -10.64 2.29 -15.91
CA GLU A 457 -11.49 1.90 -17.04
C GLU A 457 -10.71 1.77 -18.35
N GLU A 458 -9.68 2.59 -18.57
CA GLU A 458 -8.81 2.46 -19.75
C GLU A 458 -7.97 1.18 -19.76
N VAL A 459 -7.57 0.68 -18.59
CA VAL A 459 -6.93 -0.62 -18.40
C VAL A 459 -7.96 -1.74 -18.61
N PHE A 460 -9.15 -1.64 -18.00
CA PHE A 460 -10.20 -2.64 -18.13
C PHE A 460 -10.76 -2.76 -19.56
N ALA A 461 -10.84 -1.65 -20.29
CA ALA A 461 -11.22 -1.62 -21.71
C ALA A 461 -10.14 -2.24 -22.61
N ALA A 462 -8.85 -2.02 -22.31
CA ALA A 462 -7.74 -2.68 -23.01
C ALA A 462 -7.73 -4.20 -22.78
N GLN A 463 -7.97 -4.64 -21.55
CA GLN A 463 -8.14 -6.05 -21.20
C GLN A 463 -9.33 -6.67 -21.95
N LYS A 464 -10.51 -6.03 -21.91
CA LYS A 464 -11.73 -6.53 -22.57
C LYS A 464 -11.63 -6.57 -24.10
N SER A 465 -10.86 -5.68 -24.72
CA SER A 465 -10.61 -5.68 -26.16
C SER A 465 -9.48 -6.60 -26.62
N GLY A 466 -8.75 -7.22 -25.69
CA GLY A 466 -7.56 -8.03 -26.01
C GLY A 466 -6.43 -7.19 -26.63
N SER A 467 -6.38 -5.89 -26.34
CA SER A 467 -5.39 -4.97 -26.90
C SER A 467 -3.96 -5.37 -26.48
N LYS A 468 -3.00 -5.13 -27.37
CA LYS A 468 -1.56 -5.38 -27.12
C LYS A 468 -0.86 -4.18 -26.44
N GLU A 469 -1.61 -3.15 -26.08
CA GLU A 469 -1.10 -1.98 -25.36
C GLU A 469 -0.75 -2.35 -23.90
N ASP A 470 0.52 -2.18 -23.51
CA ASP A 470 0.94 -2.31 -22.10
C ASP A 470 0.48 -1.08 -21.30
N LYS A 471 -0.76 -1.14 -20.78
CA LYS A 471 -1.31 -0.14 -19.87
C LYS A 471 -0.91 -0.35 -18.40
N SER A 472 0.22 -1.02 -18.13
CA SER A 472 0.70 -1.21 -16.76
C SER A 472 1.17 0.09 -16.09
N THR A 473 1.37 1.18 -16.82
CA THR A 473 1.71 2.49 -16.23
C THR A 473 0.47 3.19 -15.69
N GLU A 474 -0.63 3.11 -16.42
CA GLU A 474 -1.97 3.62 -16.14
C GLU A 474 -2.55 2.89 -14.94
N ALA A 475 -2.42 1.55 -14.90
CA ALA A 475 -2.77 0.74 -13.73
C ALA A 475 -2.00 1.18 -12.47
N LYS A 476 -0.69 1.46 -12.58
CA LYS A 476 0.13 1.98 -11.46
C LYS A 476 -0.30 3.39 -11.03
N ARG A 477 -0.66 4.28 -11.97
CA ARG A 477 -1.21 5.62 -11.68
C ARG A 477 -2.54 5.52 -10.94
N ALA A 478 -3.46 4.67 -11.42
CA ALA A 478 -4.75 4.44 -10.76
C ALA A 478 -4.56 3.92 -9.33
N ILE A 479 -3.72 2.90 -9.14
CA ILE A 479 -3.42 2.34 -7.81
C ILE A 479 -2.83 3.40 -6.86
N THR A 480 -1.86 4.20 -7.30
CA THR A 480 -1.22 5.21 -6.44
C THR A 480 -2.15 6.37 -6.06
N LEU A 481 -3.05 6.77 -6.97
CA LEU A 481 -4.09 7.77 -6.68
C LEU A 481 -5.14 7.22 -5.70
N LEU A 482 -5.64 6.00 -5.91
CA LEU A 482 -6.67 5.39 -5.05
C LEU A 482 -6.12 5.05 -3.65
N GLU A 483 -4.90 4.54 -3.53
CA GLU A 483 -4.24 4.39 -2.22
C GLU A 483 -3.94 5.74 -1.56
N SER A 484 -3.68 6.81 -2.33
CA SER A 484 -3.62 8.16 -1.76
C SER A 484 -4.96 8.61 -1.19
N VAL A 485 -6.10 8.27 -1.81
CA VAL A 485 -7.45 8.53 -1.27
C VAL A 485 -7.70 7.69 -0.01
N ARG A 486 -7.44 6.39 -0.07
CA ARG A 486 -7.53 5.44 1.06
C ARG A 486 -6.64 5.84 2.25
N SER A 487 -5.53 6.54 2.00
CA SER A 487 -4.69 7.10 3.07
C SER A 487 -5.32 8.30 3.78
N MET A 488 -6.15 9.11 3.09
CA MET A 488 -6.82 10.27 3.69
C MET A 488 -8.03 9.88 4.54
N TRP A 489 -8.68 8.73 4.27
CA TRP A 489 -9.70 8.16 5.14
C TRP A 489 -9.17 7.80 6.54
N LYS A 490 -7.85 7.63 6.69
CA LYS A 490 -7.18 7.37 7.98
C LYS A 490 -6.83 8.65 8.76
N ASP A 491 -7.02 9.83 8.17
CA ASP A 491 -6.78 11.11 8.84
C ASP A 491 -8.09 11.63 9.44
N GLU A 492 -8.31 11.34 10.73
CA GLU A 492 -9.48 11.75 11.51
C GLU A 492 -9.80 13.26 11.40
N LYS A 493 -8.79 14.10 11.12
CA LYS A 493 -8.95 15.55 10.97
C LYS A 493 -9.70 15.95 9.70
N GLN A 494 -9.73 15.08 8.69
CA GLN A 494 -10.42 15.35 7.42
C GLN A 494 -11.84 14.77 7.41
N ASN A 495 -12.11 13.74 8.22
CA ASN A 495 -13.44 13.15 8.41
C ASN A 495 -14.15 12.81 7.07
N ILE A 496 -13.39 12.25 6.13
CA ILE A 496 -13.86 11.83 4.81
C ILE A 496 -14.49 10.44 4.96
N SER A 497 -15.75 10.30 4.55
CA SER A 497 -16.41 8.98 4.47
C SER A 497 -15.69 8.06 3.47
N PRO A 498 -15.51 6.76 3.76
CA PRO A 498 -14.98 5.82 2.78
C PRO A 498 -15.90 5.73 1.57
N ASP A 499 -15.32 5.46 0.40
CA ASP A 499 -16.03 5.37 -0.88
C ASP A 499 -15.93 3.93 -1.40
N GLU A 500 -17.08 3.28 -1.60
CA GLU A 500 -17.14 1.91 -2.11
C GLU A 500 -16.48 1.76 -3.48
N SER A 501 -16.64 2.75 -4.37
CA SER A 501 -16.14 2.68 -5.73
C SER A 501 -14.61 2.60 -5.76
N VAL A 502 -13.93 3.30 -4.84
CA VAL A 502 -12.48 3.25 -4.65
C VAL A 502 -12.01 1.84 -4.29
N LEU A 503 -12.75 1.11 -3.44
CA LEU A 503 -12.44 -0.28 -3.07
C LEU A 503 -12.72 -1.26 -4.21
N VAL A 504 -13.80 -1.06 -4.97
CA VAL A 504 -14.10 -1.86 -6.18
C VAL A 504 -13.01 -1.67 -7.24
N TYR A 505 -12.60 -0.43 -7.53
CA TYR A 505 -11.50 -0.15 -8.47
C TYR A 505 -10.17 -0.74 -7.99
N LEU A 506 -9.81 -0.57 -6.71
CA LEU A 506 -8.57 -1.16 -6.15
C LEU A 506 -8.58 -2.70 -6.20
N SER A 507 -9.68 -3.34 -5.84
CA SER A 507 -9.77 -4.82 -5.83
C SER A 507 -9.53 -5.41 -7.22
N ARG A 508 -10.16 -4.85 -8.26
CA ARG A 508 -10.00 -5.30 -9.65
C ARG A 508 -8.62 -4.96 -10.24
N LEU A 509 -8.03 -3.82 -9.87
CA LEU A 509 -6.64 -3.49 -10.26
C LEU A 509 -5.60 -4.42 -9.59
N TYR A 510 -5.87 -4.90 -8.38
CA TYR A 510 -4.99 -5.83 -7.66
C TYR A 510 -5.19 -7.31 -8.02
N GLU A 511 -6.31 -7.70 -8.63
CA GLU A 511 -6.67 -9.10 -8.97
C GLU A 511 -5.50 -9.92 -9.55
N GLY A 512 -4.90 -9.45 -10.65
CA GLY A 512 -3.79 -10.15 -11.34
C GLY A 512 -2.37 -9.87 -10.80
N THR A 513 -2.22 -9.03 -9.77
CA THR A 513 -0.91 -8.53 -9.30
C THR A 513 -0.64 -8.73 -7.80
N ALA A 514 -1.66 -8.66 -6.95
CA ALA A 514 -1.59 -8.77 -5.51
C ALA A 514 -2.96 -9.22 -4.93
N PRO A 515 -3.38 -10.49 -5.13
CA PRO A 515 -4.71 -10.97 -4.76
C PRO A 515 -5.04 -10.76 -3.28
N ASP A 516 -4.06 -10.85 -2.37
CA ASP A 516 -4.28 -10.60 -0.94
C ASP A 516 -4.67 -9.14 -0.64
N LYS A 517 -4.17 -8.17 -1.44
CA LYS A 517 -4.61 -6.77 -1.35
C LYS A 517 -6.01 -6.58 -1.93
N SER A 518 -6.34 -7.33 -2.98
CA SER A 518 -7.71 -7.36 -3.52
C SER A 518 -8.70 -7.84 -2.45
N MET A 519 -8.38 -8.95 -1.78
CA MET A 519 -9.17 -9.46 -0.65
C MET A 519 -9.30 -8.49 0.52
N GLN A 520 -8.23 -7.75 0.87
CA GLN A 520 -8.33 -6.69 1.89
C GLN A 520 -9.30 -5.57 1.47
N CYS A 521 -9.39 -5.23 0.18
CA CYS A 521 -10.34 -4.24 -0.32
C CYS A 521 -11.77 -4.78 -0.31
N LEU A 522 -11.99 -6.02 -0.74
CA LEU A 522 -13.31 -6.67 -0.69
C LEU A 522 -13.82 -6.90 0.74
N THR A 523 -12.93 -7.24 1.68
CA THR A 523 -13.30 -7.39 3.10
C THR A 523 -13.66 -6.04 3.74
N GLN A 524 -13.04 -4.94 3.31
CA GLN A 524 -13.44 -3.59 3.75
C GLN A 524 -14.77 -3.16 3.13
N LEU A 525 -15.04 -3.56 1.88
CA LEU A 525 -16.33 -3.31 1.22
C LEU A 525 -17.47 -4.12 1.89
N GLU A 526 -17.23 -5.39 2.23
CA GLU A 526 -18.13 -6.21 3.06
C GLU A 526 -18.47 -5.51 4.39
N GLN A 527 -17.47 -4.98 5.10
CA GLN A 527 -17.67 -4.29 6.37
C GLN A 527 -18.48 -2.99 6.23
N ILE A 528 -18.28 -2.23 5.15
CA ILE A 528 -19.06 -1.01 4.86
C ILE A 528 -20.52 -1.38 4.56
N GLN A 529 -20.75 -2.34 3.66
CA GLN A 529 -22.10 -2.73 3.25
C GLN A 529 -22.89 -3.37 4.41
N ILE A 530 -22.24 -4.15 5.28
CA ILE A 530 -22.88 -4.65 6.52
C ILE A 530 -23.23 -3.50 7.48
N ALA A 531 -22.41 -2.45 7.56
CA ALA A 531 -22.69 -1.29 8.41
C ALA A 531 -23.87 -0.45 7.92
N GLU A 532 -24.12 -0.40 6.60
CA GLU A 532 -25.30 0.27 6.02
C GLU A 532 -26.63 -0.47 6.27
N ILE A 533 -26.60 -1.78 6.58
CA ILE A 533 -27.82 -2.55 6.93
C ILE A 533 -28.45 -1.94 8.20
N PRO A 534 -29.71 -1.43 8.16
CA PRO A 534 -30.38 -0.86 9.33
C PRO A 534 -30.48 -1.87 10.48
N GLU A 535 -30.37 -1.40 11.73
CA GLU A 535 -30.38 -2.28 12.90
C GLU A 535 -31.71 -3.06 13.03
N ASP A 536 -32.84 -2.42 12.69
CA ASP A 536 -34.18 -3.03 12.62
C ASP A 536 -34.30 -4.20 11.63
N ALA A 537 -33.34 -4.36 10.71
CA ALA A 537 -33.31 -5.40 9.67
C ALA A 537 -32.29 -6.52 9.96
N ARG A 538 -31.57 -6.47 11.08
CA ARG A 538 -30.56 -7.47 11.45
C ARG A 538 -31.23 -8.66 12.17
N PRO A 539 -30.92 -9.92 11.81
CA PRO A 539 -31.51 -11.09 12.48
C PRO A 539 -31.10 -11.20 13.97
N ASP A 540 -32.04 -11.52 14.85
CA ASP A 540 -31.77 -11.87 16.25
C ASP A 540 -31.08 -13.25 16.34
N ILE A 541 -29.75 -13.27 16.21
CA ILE A 541 -28.91 -14.48 16.28
C ILE A 541 -27.74 -14.23 17.25
N GLU A 542 -27.70 -14.99 18.36
CA GLU A 542 -26.66 -14.86 19.40
C GLU A 542 -25.25 -15.29 18.94
N ASP A 543 -25.18 -16.18 17.94
CA ASP A 543 -23.94 -16.70 17.39
C ASP A 543 -23.41 -15.77 16.28
N GLN A 544 -22.27 -15.12 16.53
CA GLN A 544 -21.68 -14.13 15.62
C GLN A 544 -21.35 -14.69 14.23
N ASP A 545 -20.93 -15.96 14.11
CA ASP A 545 -20.60 -16.54 12.80
C ASP A 545 -21.87 -16.83 11.99
N LYS A 546 -22.94 -17.27 12.66
CA LYS A 546 -24.26 -17.43 12.02
C LYS A 546 -24.91 -16.09 11.68
N LEU A 547 -24.76 -15.08 12.54
CA LEU A 547 -25.21 -13.71 12.28
C LEU A 547 -24.48 -13.13 11.06
N ASN A 548 -23.14 -13.24 11.01
CA ASN A 548 -22.34 -12.82 9.87
C ASN A 548 -22.71 -13.58 8.58
N ALA A 549 -23.02 -14.87 8.66
CA ALA A 549 -23.52 -15.63 7.52
C ALA A 549 -24.89 -15.14 7.03
N ALA A 550 -25.84 -14.88 7.93
CA ALA A 550 -27.16 -14.36 7.58
C ALA A 550 -27.11 -12.92 7.02
N LEU A 551 -26.26 -12.05 7.58
CA LEU A 551 -26.01 -10.70 7.06
C LEU A 551 -25.39 -10.76 5.65
N ARG A 552 -24.49 -11.71 5.38
CA ARG A 552 -23.94 -11.95 4.03
C ARG A 552 -25.02 -12.28 3.01
N GLU A 553 -26.08 -13.00 3.34
CA GLU A 553 -27.16 -13.29 2.37
C GLU A 553 -27.89 -12.04 1.88
N SER A 554 -27.78 -10.91 2.59
CA SER A 554 -28.32 -9.62 2.16
C SER A 554 -27.38 -8.78 1.28
N LEU A 555 -26.11 -9.19 1.14
CA LEU A 555 -25.08 -8.49 0.37
C LEU A 555 -25.12 -8.81 -1.13
N PRO A 556 -24.53 -7.96 -2.00
CA PRO A 556 -24.44 -8.23 -3.43
C PRO A 556 -23.72 -9.56 -3.74
N PRO A 557 -24.34 -10.50 -4.48
CA PRO A 557 -23.77 -11.83 -4.73
C PRO A 557 -22.45 -11.79 -5.51
N GLN A 558 -22.18 -10.72 -6.26
CA GLN A 558 -20.92 -10.49 -6.98
C GLN A 558 -19.73 -10.33 -6.02
N LEU A 559 -19.93 -9.64 -4.89
CA LEU A 559 -18.90 -9.43 -3.86
C LEU A 559 -18.51 -10.77 -3.24
N LEU A 560 -19.51 -11.52 -2.78
CA LEU A 560 -19.35 -12.84 -2.16
C LEU A 560 -18.71 -13.85 -3.11
N ASN A 561 -19.12 -13.87 -4.38
CA ASN A 561 -18.51 -14.70 -5.41
C ASN A 561 -17.02 -14.39 -5.58
N ASN A 562 -16.66 -13.10 -5.71
CA ASN A 562 -15.26 -12.71 -5.94
C ASN A 562 -14.37 -13.01 -4.72
N MET A 563 -14.90 -12.80 -3.51
CA MET A 563 -14.24 -13.23 -2.27
C MET A 563 -14.07 -14.77 -2.21
N GLY A 564 -15.09 -15.52 -2.64
CA GLY A 564 -15.04 -16.97 -2.79
C GLY A 564 -13.94 -17.44 -3.74
N CYS A 565 -13.78 -16.77 -4.89
CA CYS A 565 -12.74 -17.05 -5.88
C CYS A 565 -11.31 -16.89 -5.31
N PHE A 566 -11.05 -15.80 -4.59
CA PHE A 566 -9.74 -15.60 -3.94
C PHE A 566 -9.50 -16.56 -2.77
N LEU A 567 -10.53 -16.90 -1.97
CA LEU A 567 -10.40 -17.93 -0.94
C LEU A 567 -10.12 -19.31 -1.52
N TYR A 568 -10.72 -19.64 -2.68
CA TYR A 568 -10.42 -20.85 -3.43
C TYR A 568 -8.98 -20.85 -3.99
N GLN A 569 -8.51 -19.71 -4.52
CA GLN A 569 -7.12 -19.53 -4.97
C GLN A 569 -6.12 -19.72 -3.81
N ASN A 570 -6.44 -19.21 -2.62
CA ASN A 570 -5.65 -19.36 -1.41
C ASN A 570 -5.92 -20.70 -0.66
N GLU A 571 -6.43 -21.73 -1.36
CA GLU A 571 -6.68 -23.10 -0.90
C GLU A 571 -7.63 -23.24 0.32
N LYS A 572 -8.34 -22.17 0.71
CA LYS A 572 -9.34 -22.14 1.80
C LYS A 572 -10.72 -22.63 1.31
N ILE A 573 -10.74 -23.80 0.68
CA ILE A 573 -11.88 -24.37 -0.08
C ILE A 573 -13.18 -24.40 0.74
N ALA A 574 -13.11 -24.76 2.03
CA ALA A 574 -14.29 -24.83 2.90
C ALA A 574 -14.96 -23.46 3.13
N LEU A 575 -14.18 -22.38 3.27
CA LEU A 575 -14.69 -21.02 3.43
C LEU A 575 -15.20 -20.47 2.08
N ALA A 576 -14.48 -20.74 0.99
CA ALA A 576 -14.92 -20.40 -0.36
C ALA A 576 -16.30 -21.01 -0.67
N ARG A 577 -16.50 -22.29 -0.36
CA ARG A 577 -17.79 -22.99 -0.48
C ARG A 577 -18.90 -22.30 0.31
N GLY A 578 -18.60 -21.86 1.55
CA GLY A 578 -19.53 -21.10 2.38
C GLY A 578 -19.95 -19.77 1.75
N LEU A 579 -19.00 -19.01 1.18
CA LEU A 579 -19.32 -17.76 0.48
C LEU A 579 -20.10 -17.99 -0.82
N PHE A 580 -19.76 -19.01 -1.63
CA PHE A 580 -20.54 -19.33 -2.83
C PHE A 580 -21.97 -19.78 -2.50
N GLN A 581 -22.18 -20.54 -1.41
CA GLN A 581 -23.54 -20.87 -0.97
C GLN A 581 -24.30 -19.62 -0.48
N SER A 582 -23.64 -18.74 0.28
CA SER A 582 -24.23 -17.45 0.70
C SER A 582 -24.59 -16.58 -0.50
N ALA A 583 -23.76 -16.58 -1.54
CA ALA A 583 -24.00 -15.86 -2.80
C ALA A 583 -25.18 -16.43 -3.61
N LEU A 584 -25.37 -17.76 -3.63
CA LEU A 584 -26.58 -18.36 -4.22
C LEU A 584 -27.84 -17.97 -3.44
N ASN A 585 -27.77 -17.97 -2.10
CA ASN A 585 -28.88 -17.55 -1.25
C ASN A 585 -29.22 -16.06 -1.49
N ALA A 586 -28.20 -15.19 -1.59
CA ALA A 586 -28.36 -13.79 -1.97
C ALA A 586 -28.96 -13.60 -3.38
N CYS A 587 -28.58 -14.42 -4.37
CA CYS A 587 -29.22 -14.42 -5.68
C CYS A 587 -30.72 -14.78 -5.62
N VAL A 588 -31.13 -15.67 -4.71
CA VAL A 588 -32.57 -15.97 -4.50
C VAL A 588 -33.28 -14.78 -3.86
N GLN A 589 -32.72 -14.20 -2.79
CA GLN A 589 -33.30 -12.99 -2.15
C GLN A 589 -33.35 -11.77 -3.10
N SER A 590 -32.44 -11.66 -4.06
CA SER A 590 -32.44 -10.61 -5.08
C SER A 590 -33.49 -10.87 -6.18
N LYS A 591 -33.72 -12.13 -6.58
CA LYS A 591 -34.82 -12.49 -7.51
C LYS A 591 -36.22 -12.10 -6.98
N GLU A 592 -36.39 -11.99 -5.66
CA GLU A 592 -37.64 -11.53 -5.03
C GLU A 592 -37.82 -9.99 -5.01
N LYS A 593 -36.79 -9.20 -5.35
CA LYS A 593 -36.78 -7.73 -5.22
C LYS A 593 -36.98 -6.96 -6.53
N GLU A 594 -37.25 -7.65 -7.65
CA GLU A 594 -37.39 -7.09 -9.01
C GLU A 594 -36.17 -6.28 -9.52
N ASP A 595 -34.98 -6.52 -8.98
CA ASP A 595 -33.74 -5.91 -9.48
C ASP A 595 -33.41 -6.41 -10.89
N GLY A 596 -33.27 -5.48 -11.84
CA GLY A 596 -32.98 -5.72 -13.26
C GLY A 596 -31.57 -6.24 -13.58
N THR A 597 -31.00 -7.07 -12.71
CA THR A 597 -29.72 -7.76 -12.93
C THR A 597 -29.96 -9.14 -13.56
N ASP A 598 -28.97 -9.64 -14.33
CA ASP A 598 -29.02 -11.02 -14.83
C ASP A 598 -28.69 -12.01 -13.70
N THR A 599 -29.70 -12.22 -12.87
CA THR A 599 -29.69 -13.17 -11.75
C THR A 599 -29.61 -14.63 -12.19
N ASP A 600 -29.72 -14.94 -13.48
CA ASP A 600 -29.56 -16.29 -14.01
C ASP A 600 -28.10 -16.55 -14.40
N ALA A 601 -27.47 -15.64 -15.15
CA ALA A 601 -26.03 -15.69 -15.42
C ALA A 601 -25.18 -15.70 -14.14
N LEU A 602 -25.61 -14.96 -13.10
CA LEU A 602 -24.99 -15.00 -11.77
C LEU A 602 -25.15 -16.37 -11.10
N VAL A 603 -26.36 -16.92 -11.03
CA VAL A 603 -26.60 -18.26 -10.45
C VAL A 603 -25.80 -19.34 -11.20
N THR A 604 -25.71 -19.25 -12.53
CA THR A 604 -24.94 -20.16 -13.38
C THR A 604 -23.44 -20.10 -13.08
N THR A 605 -22.87 -18.89 -13.00
CA THR A 605 -21.45 -18.69 -12.66
C THR A 605 -21.12 -19.16 -11.23
N ILE A 606 -21.95 -18.78 -10.25
CA ILE A 606 -21.73 -19.14 -8.84
C ILE A 606 -21.92 -20.66 -8.64
N SER A 607 -22.87 -21.30 -9.34
CA SER A 607 -23.05 -22.76 -9.30
C SER A 607 -21.84 -23.50 -9.88
N TYR A 608 -21.26 -23.02 -10.99
CA TYR A 608 -20.01 -23.56 -11.53
C TYR A 608 -18.86 -23.44 -10.51
N ASN A 609 -18.68 -22.26 -9.92
CA ASN A 609 -17.65 -22.01 -8.90
C ASN A 609 -17.85 -22.88 -7.64
N LEU A 610 -19.10 -23.06 -7.19
CA LEU A 610 -19.45 -23.97 -6.10
C LEU A 610 -19.10 -25.42 -6.45
N GLY A 611 -19.42 -25.87 -7.67
CA GLY A 611 -19.02 -27.18 -8.20
C GLY A 611 -17.51 -27.39 -8.18
N ARG A 612 -16.73 -26.35 -8.53
CA ARG A 612 -15.26 -26.37 -8.43
C ARG A 612 -14.77 -26.51 -6.99
N THR A 613 -15.47 -25.98 -5.99
CA THR A 613 -15.10 -26.22 -4.57
C THR A 613 -15.36 -27.66 -4.12
N TYR A 614 -16.46 -28.28 -4.55
CA TYR A 614 -16.71 -29.71 -4.26
C TYR A 614 -15.68 -30.60 -4.95
N GLU A 615 -15.35 -30.30 -6.22
CA GLU A 615 -14.32 -31.04 -6.97
C GLU A 615 -12.94 -30.94 -6.31
N ALA A 616 -12.55 -29.75 -5.84
CA ALA A 616 -11.28 -29.54 -5.13
C ALA A 616 -11.24 -30.14 -3.71
N ALA A 617 -12.39 -30.50 -3.15
CA ALA A 617 -12.53 -31.18 -1.86
C ALA A 617 -12.64 -32.72 -1.98
N ASP A 618 -12.34 -33.29 -3.16
CA ASP A 618 -12.57 -34.70 -3.51
C ASP A 618 -14.04 -35.17 -3.33
N MET A 619 -15.00 -34.24 -3.23
CA MET A 619 -16.44 -34.48 -3.10
C MET A 619 -17.08 -34.67 -4.49
N TRP A 620 -16.67 -35.74 -5.16
CA TRP A 620 -16.94 -35.95 -6.59
C TRP A 620 -18.42 -36.07 -6.95
N ASP A 621 -19.26 -36.63 -6.07
CA ASP A 621 -20.66 -36.88 -6.38
C ASP A 621 -21.56 -35.68 -6.08
N GLU A 622 -21.18 -34.81 -5.14
CA GLU A 622 -21.73 -33.45 -5.00
C GLU A 622 -21.33 -32.59 -6.19
N ALA A 623 -20.06 -32.62 -6.61
CA ALA A 623 -19.57 -31.89 -7.78
C ALA A 623 -20.33 -32.27 -9.06
N LYS A 624 -20.55 -33.57 -9.29
CA LYS A 624 -21.41 -34.06 -10.40
C LYS A 624 -22.82 -33.48 -10.32
N LYS A 625 -23.52 -33.60 -9.18
CA LYS A 625 -24.90 -33.08 -9.03
C LYS A 625 -25.00 -31.59 -9.34
N VAL A 626 -24.02 -30.79 -8.91
CA VAL A 626 -23.98 -29.35 -9.19
C VAL A 626 -23.74 -29.08 -10.68
N TYR A 627 -22.81 -29.78 -11.34
CA TYR A 627 -22.58 -29.62 -12.78
C TYR A 627 -23.72 -30.19 -13.65
N GLU A 628 -24.35 -31.29 -13.24
CA GLU A 628 -25.48 -31.90 -13.97
C GLU A 628 -26.72 -31.01 -13.85
N GLY A 629 -27.06 -30.51 -12.65
CA GLY A 629 -28.14 -29.52 -12.47
C GLY A 629 -27.88 -28.14 -13.10
N LEU A 630 -26.62 -27.80 -13.36
CA LEU A 630 -26.24 -26.63 -14.15
C LEU A 630 -26.48 -26.86 -15.65
N LEU A 631 -26.07 -28.03 -16.16
CA LEU A 631 -26.26 -28.43 -17.57
C LEU A 631 -27.73 -28.76 -17.91
N GLU A 632 -28.56 -29.12 -16.92
CA GLU A 632 -30.01 -29.21 -17.08
C GLU A 632 -30.68 -27.86 -17.37
N ARG A 633 -30.05 -26.74 -16.98
CA ARG A 633 -30.49 -25.37 -17.32
C ARG A 633 -29.79 -24.83 -18.57
N HIS A 634 -28.46 -24.98 -18.62
CA HIS A 634 -27.60 -24.45 -19.67
C HIS A 634 -26.71 -25.56 -20.24
N ALA A 635 -27.30 -26.40 -21.11
CA ALA A 635 -26.60 -27.53 -21.73
C ALA A 635 -25.42 -27.10 -22.64
N ASP A 636 -25.38 -25.83 -23.02
CA ASP A 636 -24.33 -25.13 -23.76
C ASP A 636 -23.16 -24.65 -22.89
N TYR A 637 -23.22 -24.80 -21.56
CA TYR A 637 -22.15 -24.37 -20.66
C TYR A 637 -20.95 -25.34 -20.67
N THR A 638 -20.16 -25.25 -21.75
CA THR A 638 -19.07 -26.19 -22.11
C THR A 638 -18.06 -26.47 -21.00
N GLU A 639 -17.75 -25.49 -20.15
CA GLU A 639 -16.80 -25.65 -19.04
C GLU A 639 -17.27 -26.68 -17.99
N ALA A 640 -18.54 -26.65 -17.58
CA ALA A 640 -19.06 -27.62 -16.62
C ALA A 640 -19.05 -29.04 -17.21
N ASN A 641 -19.37 -29.18 -18.50
CA ASN A 641 -19.28 -30.44 -19.24
C ASN A 641 -17.82 -30.94 -19.33
N ALA A 642 -16.85 -30.04 -19.50
CA ALA A 642 -15.43 -30.34 -19.44
C ALA A 642 -14.96 -30.79 -18.04
N ARG A 643 -15.40 -30.16 -16.94
CA ARG A 643 -15.11 -30.61 -15.57
C ARG A 643 -15.75 -31.96 -15.27
N LEU A 644 -17.03 -32.15 -15.59
CA LEU A 644 -17.75 -33.42 -15.47
C LEU A 644 -17.08 -34.55 -16.28
N THR A 645 -16.55 -34.24 -17.47
CA THR A 645 -15.76 -35.17 -18.29
C THR A 645 -14.39 -35.47 -17.67
N TYR A 646 -13.72 -34.48 -17.07
CA TYR A 646 -12.47 -34.68 -16.31
C TYR A 646 -12.68 -35.59 -15.10
N ILE A 647 -13.77 -35.40 -14.34
CA ILE A 647 -14.16 -36.29 -13.23
C ILE A 647 -14.35 -37.73 -13.73
N ALA A 648 -15.09 -37.91 -14.83
CA ALA A 648 -15.29 -39.23 -15.43
C ALA A 648 -13.97 -39.88 -15.90
N LEU A 649 -13.05 -39.10 -16.49
CA LEU A 649 -11.71 -39.57 -16.87
C LEU A 649 -10.84 -39.97 -15.65
N ARG A 650 -10.99 -39.28 -14.51
CA ARG A 650 -10.29 -39.59 -13.25
C ARG A 650 -10.86 -40.82 -12.56
N GLN A 651 -12.17 -41.03 -12.59
CA GLN A 651 -12.85 -42.18 -11.97
C GLN A 651 -12.85 -43.43 -12.85
N SER A 652 -12.93 -43.29 -14.17
CA SER A 652 -13.09 -44.39 -15.14
C SER A 652 -12.15 -44.28 -16.36
N PRO A 653 -10.82 -44.39 -16.19
CA PRO A 653 -9.84 -44.08 -17.25
C PRO A 653 -9.95 -44.94 -18.53
N THR A 654 -10.64 -46.07 -18.47
CA THR A 654 -10.67 -47.09 -19.53
C THR A 654 -12.01 -47.28 -20.24
N ASP A 655 -13.12 -46.73 -19.74
CA ASP A 655 -14.46 -46.98 -20.31
C ASP A 655 -15.32 -45.71 -20.46
N GLU A 656 -15.95 -45.21 -19.39
CA GLU A 656 -16.87 -44.07 -19.49
C GLU A 656 -16.13 -42.74 -19.76
N GLY A 657 -15.00 -42.49 -19.10
CA GLY A 657 -14.18 -41.29 -19.35
C GLY A 657 -13.83 -41.09 -20.83
N PRO A 658 -13.21 -42.08 -21.50
CA PRO A 658 -12.97 -42.07 -22.96
C PRO A 658 -14.22 -41.80 -23.81
N LYS A 659 -15.40 -42.31 -23.40
CA LYS A 659 -16.67 -42.08 -24.11
C LYS A 659 -17.20 -40.65 -23.91
N ARG A 660 -17.11 -40.09 -22.69
CA ARG A 660 -17.52 -38.70 -22.42
C ARG A 660 -16.62 -37.69 -23.15
N ILE A 661 -15.29 -37.87 -23.12
CA ILE A 661 -14.36 -36.96 -23.82
C ILE A 661 -14.50 -37.01 -25.35
N GLY A 662 -14.79 -38.18 -25.93
CA GLY A 662 -15.13 -38.29 -27.35
C GLY A 662 -16.33 -37.42 -27.73
N LYS A 663 -17.45 -37.57 -27.00
CA LYS A 663 -18.66 -36.76 -27.22
C LYS A 663 -18.44 -35.26 -27.02
N LEU A 664 -17.72 -34.87 -25.97
CA LEU A 664 -17.41 -33.47 -25.69
C LEU A 664 -16.55 -32.85 -26.81
N TYR A 665 -15.56 -33.60 -27.31
CA TYR A 665 -14.70 -33.13 -28.41
C TYR A 665 -15.43 -33.12 -29.75
N GLU A 666 -16.42 -34.00 -29.97
CA GLU A 666 -17.30 -33.98 -31.15
C GLU A 666 -18.28 -32.79 -31.13
N ALA A 667 -18.79 -32.41 -29.95
CA ALA A 667 -19.64 -31.23 -29.79
C ALA A 667 -18.86 -29.92 -29.92
N ASP A 668 -17.84 -29.72 -29.06
CA ASP A 668 -17.19 -28.42 -28.84
C ASP A 668 -15.73 -28.42 -29.32
N SER A 669 -15.49 -29.00 -30.51
CA SER A 669 -14.16 -29.13 -31.12
C SER A 669 -13.41 -27.81 -31.34
N THR A 670 -14.07 -26.66 -31.20
CA THR A 670 -13.50 -25.31 -31.35
C THR A 670 -12.93 -24.74 -30.05
N ASN A 671 -13.44 -25.15 -28.88
CA ASN A 671 -13.06 -24.55 -27.60
C ASN A 671 -11.63 -24.96 -27.19
N LEU A 672 -10.78 -23.97 -26.86
CA LEU A 672 -9.39 -24.19 -26.47
C LEU A 672 -9.26 -25.03 -25.19
N GLU A 673 -10.19 -24.94 -24.23
CA GLU A 673 -10.13 -25.76 -23.01
C GLU A 673 -10.62 -27.20 -23.22
N VAL A 674 -11.56 -27.41 -24.15
CA VAL A 674 -11.90 -28.77 -24.61
C VAL A 674 -10.70 -29.39 -25.34
N ARG A 675 -9.92 -28.58 -26.08
CA ARG A 675 -8.66 -29.00 -26.72
C ARG A 675 -7.53 -29.24 -25.73
N SER A 676 -7.41 -28.45 -24.67
CA SER A 676 -6.40 -28.64 -23.62
C SER A 676 -6.66 -29.95 -22.87
N LEU A 677 -7.93 -30.21 -22.50
CA LEU A 677 -8.40 -31.45 -21.88
C LEU A 677 -8.26 -32.66 -22.81
N TYR A 678 -8.56 -32.55 -24.10
CA TYR A 678 -8.35 -33.64 -25.06
C TYR A 678 -6.88 -33.95 -25.26
N GLY A 679 -6.02 -32.93 -25.33
CA GLY A 679 -4.56 -33.11 -25.36
C GLY A 679 -4.02 -33.76 -24.09
N TRP A 680 -4.53 -33.36 -22.92
CA TRP A 680 -4.24 -34.01 -21.64
C TRP A 680 -4.62 -35.50 -21.66
N TYR A 681 -5.84 -35.82 -22.12
CA TYR A 681 -6.31 -37.21 -22.27
C TYR A 681 -5.39 -38.01 -23.19
N LEU A 682 -5.03 -37.50 -24.37
CA LEU A 682 -4.12 -38.16 -25.30
C LEU A 682 -2.74 -38.44 -24.68
N SER A 683 -2.20 -37.50 -23.87
CA SER A 683 -0.94 -37.70 -23.14
C SER A 683 -0.99 -38.85 -22.12
N LYS A 684 -2.17 -39.12 -21.53
CA LYS A 684 -2.38 -40.16 -20.52
C LYS A 684 -2.80 -41.51 -21.12
N ALA A 685 -3.56 -41.51 -22.21
CA ALA A 685 -3.96 -42.71 -22.96
C ALA A 685 -2.84 -43.28 -23.87
N LYS A 686 -1.66 -42.66 -23.85
CA LYS A 686 -0.57 -42.88 -24.80
C LYS A 686 0.01 -44.29 -24.77
N LYS A 687 0.00 -44.95 -25.93
CA LYS A 687 0.86 -46.11 -26.24
C LYS A 687 2.15 -45.61 -26.88
N ARG A 688 3.29 -46.25 -26.61
CA ARG A 688 4.58 -45.84 -27.21
C ARG A 688 4.59 -46.14 -28.71
N VAL A 689 4.86 -45.12 -29.52
CA VAL A 689 4.97 -45.21 -31.00
C VAL A 689 6.38 -44.82 -31.41
N ALA A 690 6.99 -45.57 -32.33
CA ALA A 690 8.37 -45.34 -32.75
C ALA A 690 8.53 -44.18 -33.76
N ASN A 691 7.46 -43.81 -34.48
CA ASN A 691 7.44 -42.68 -35.40
C ASN A 691 6.68 -41.50 -34.76
N LEU A 692 7.37 -40.37 -34.59
CA LEU A 692 6.82 -39.13 -34.02
C LEU A 692 5.63 -38.60 -34.83
N ALA A 693 5.66 -38.71 -36.17
CA ALA A 693 4.58 -38.18 -37.03
C ALA A 693 3.27 -38.98 -36.95
N GLU A 694 3.33 -40.22 -36.45
CA GLU A 694 2.15 -41.06 -36.21
C GLU A 694 1.50 -40.80 -34.85
N ASP A 695 2.16 -40.04 -33.97
CA ASP A 695 1.63 -39.71 -32.65
C ASP A 695 0.33 -38.89 -32.74
N SER A 696 -0.73 -39.38 -32.11
CA SER A 696 -2.02 -38.68 -32.02
C SER A 696 -1.92 -37.38 -31.22
N GLU A 697 -1.06 -37.35 -30.21
CA GLU A 697 -0.85 -36.18 -29.34
C GLU A 697 -0.17 -35.05 -30.14
N GLN A 698 0.91 -35.36 -30.87
CA GLN A 698 1.58 -34.39 -31.74
C GLN A 698 0.65 -33.85 -32.82
N ARG A 699 -0.17 -34.71 -33.44
CA ARG A 699 -1.13 -34.32 -34.48
C ARG A 699 -2.22 -33.40 -33.94
N HIS A 700 -2.72 -33.64 -32.73
CA HIS A 700 -3.71 -32.78 -32.07
C HIS A 700 -3.15 -31.38 -31.73
N PHE A 701 -1.98 -31.31 -31.08
CA PHE A 701 -1.38 -30.03 -30.75
C PHE A 701 -0.97 -29.24 -32.01
N LYS A 702 -0.40 -29.91 -33.04
CA LYS A 702 -0.13 -29.28 -34.33
C LYS A 702 -1.40 -28.74 -34.98
N HIS A 703 -2.50 -29.49 -34.96
CA HIS A 703 -3.79 -29.05 -35.52
C HIS A 703 -4.31 -27.80 -34.79
N THR A 704 -4.19 -27.75 -33.46
CA THR A 704 -4.57 -26.57 -32.65
C THR A 704 -3.71 -25.34 -33.00
N LEU A 705 -2.38 -25.50 -33.03
CA LEU A 705 -1.44 -24.42 -33.35
C LEU A 705 -1.49 -23.94 -34.81
N GLN A 706 -2.01 -24.75 -35.73
CA GLN A 706 -2.06 -24.42 -37.16
C GLN A 706 -3.41 -23.81 -37.59
N TYR A 707 -4.52 -24.15 -36.93
CA TYR A 707 -5.87 -23.80 -37.39
C TYR A 707 -6.75 -23.08 -36.36
N TYR A 708 -6.34 -22.96 -35.09
CA TYR A 708 -7.16 -22.40 -34.00
C TYR A 708 -6.46 -21.22 -33.32
N ASP A 709 -5.38 -21.46 -32.57
CA ASP A 709 -4.50 -20.40 -32.08
C ASP A 709 -3.02 -20.81 -32.15
N LYS A 710 -2.24 -20.02 -32.88
CA LYS A 710 -0.79 -20.13 -33.03
C LYS A 710 -0.02 -19.90 -31.72
N HIS A 711 -0.66 -19.23 -30.75
CA HIS A 711 -0.07 -18.80 -29.49
C HIS A 711 -0.64 -19.57 -28.27
N ASP A 712 -1.38 -20.66 -28.50
CA ASP A 712 -1.86 -21.52 -27.41
C ASP A 712 -0.67 -22.06 -26.59
N ARG A 713 -0.56 -21.57 -25.36
CA ARG A 713 0.50 -21.89 -24.40
C ARG A 713 0.46 -23.37 -24.00
N TYR A 714 -0.72 -23.99 -24.01
CA TYR A 714 -0.91 -25.39 -23.68
C TYR A 714 -0.43 -26.30 -24.82
N ALA A 715 -0.88 -26.07 -26.06
CA ALA A 715 -0.36 -26.83 -27.20
C ALA A 715 1.14 -26.56 -27.49
N LEU A 716 1.66 -25.35 -27.23
CA LEU A 716 3.11 -25.07 -27.33
C LEU A 716 3.91 -25.91 -26.31
N THR A 717 3.51 -25.91 -25.03
CA THR A 717 4.20 -26.71 -24.00
C THR A 717 4.01 -28.22 -24.21
N GLY A 718 2.81 -28.65 -24.63
CA GLY A 718 2.53 -30.02 -25.07
C GLY A 718 3.44 -30.48 -26.22
N MET A 719 3.61 -29.64 -27.26
CA MET A 719 4.53 -29.91 -28.35
C MET A 719 5.99 -30.01 -27.86
N GLY A 720 6.43 -29.12 -26.98
CA GLY A 720 7.75 -29.21 -26.36
C GLY A 720 7.96 -30.55 -25.63
N ASN A 721 6.98 -30.96 -24.81
CA ASN A 721 7.01 -32.23 -24.06
C ASN A 721 7.06 -33.46 -24.99
N VAL A 722 6.24 -33.48 -26.05
CA VAL A 722 6.22 -34.59 -27.03
C VAL A 722 7.57 -34.72 -27.76
N HIS A 723 8.16 -33.60 -28.21
CA HIS A 723 9.48 -33.63 -28.85
C HIS A 723 10.59 -34.04 -27.87
N LEU A 724 10.51 -33.63 -26.61
CA LEU A 724 11.46 -33.99 -25.57
C LEU A 724 11.43 -35.51 -25.27
N LEU A 725 10.24 -36.09 -25.13
CA LEU A 725 10.07 -37.54 -24.94
C LEU A 725 10.59 -38.32 -26.15
N ALA A 726 10.23 -37.90 -27.37
CA ALA A 726 10.72 -38.52 -28.59
C ALA A 726 12.26 -38.47 -28.70
N ALA A 727 12.90 -37.35 -28.34
CA ALA A 727 14.35 -37.20 -28.34
C ALA A 727 15.04 -38.05 -27.26
N ARG A 728 14.36 -38.36 -26.15
CA ARG A 728 14.88 -39.23 -25.09
C ARG A 728 14.92 -40.70 -25.50
N ASP A 729 13.91 -41.16 -26.24
CA ASP A 729 13.80 -42.54 -26.74
C ASP A 729 14.66 -42.83 -28.00
N MET A 730 15.27 -41.81 -28.63
CA MET A 730 16.20 -42.01 -29.74
C MET A 730 17.47 -42.77 -29.33
N ARG A 731 17.92 -43.68 -30.21
CA ARG A 731 19.22 -44.37 -30.10
C ARG A 731 20.38 -43.38 -30.13
N ARG A 732 21.52 -43.82 -29.60
CA ARG A 732 22.73 -43.01 -29.40
C ARG A 732 23.95 -43.60 -30.12
N ASP A 733 23.71 -44.54 -31.03
CA ASP A 733 24.69 -45.51 -31.49
C ASP A 733 25.61 -44.89 -32.54
N THR A 734 25.06 -44.16 -33.50
CA THR A 734 25.81 -43.39 -34.52
C THR A 734 25.84 -41.88 -34.22
N ASP A 735 26.86 -41.17 -34.70
CA ASP A 735 26.93 -39.70 -34.55
C ASP A 735 25.84 -38.97 -35.33
N GLN A 736 25.37 -39.53 -36.46
CA GLN A 736 24.24 -38.97 -37.20
C GLN A 736 22.92 -39.06 -36.41
N GLU A 737 22.73 -40.09 -35.58
CA GLU A 737 21.59 -40.18 -34.65
C GLU A 737 21.73 -39.19 -33.49
N LYS A 738 22.95 -39.01 -32.94
CA LYS A 738 23.23 -37.99 -31.91
C LYS A 738 22.94 -36.58 -32.43
N GLU A 739 23.25 -36.30 -33.70
CA GLU A 739 22.94 -35.01 -34.35
C GLU A 739 21.44 -34.83 -34.61
N LYS A 740 20.74 -35.87 -35.07
CA LYS A 740 19.26 -35.87 -35.19
C LYS A 740 18.60 -35.62 -33.82
N ARG A 741 19.08 -36.27 -32.76
CA ARG A 741 18.63 -36.09 -31.38
C ARG A 741 18.80 -34.64 -30.90
N ARG A 742 19.98 -34.04 -31.10
CA ARG A 742 20.24 -32.61 -30.82
C ARG A 742 19.22 -31.70 -31.51
N LYS A 743 18.94 -31.92 -32.80
CA LYS A 743 17.98 -31.14 -33.58
C LYS A 743 16.53 -31.27 -33.08
N ILE A 744 16.16 -32.37 -32.44
CA ILE A 744 14.83 -32.50 -31.81
C ILE A 744 14.79 -31.80 -30.44
N TYR A 745 15.85 -31.85 -29.61
CA TYR A 745 15.91 -31.04 -28.39
C TYR A 745 15.90 -29.53 -28.68
N GLN A 746 16.59 -29.08 -29.74
CA GLN A 746 16.51 -27.68 -30.19
C GLN A 746 15.06 -27.27 -30.50
N ARG A 747 14.33 -28.08 -31.28
CA ARG A 747 12.90 -27.83 -31.56
C ARG A 747 12.02 -27.87 -30.32
N ALA A 748 12.29 -28.75 -29.35
CA ALA A 748 11.57 -28.77 -28.08
C ALA A 748 11.77 -27.44 -27.32
N VAL A 749 13.01 -26.95 -27.24
CA VAL A 749 13.35 -25.65 -26.64
C VAL A 749 12.71 -24.51 -27.42
N GLU A 750 12.67 -24.52 -28.75
CA GLU A 750 11.97 -23.50 -29.55
C GLU A 750 10.47 -23.39 -29.22
N PHE A 751 9.79 -24.49 -28.88
CA PHE A 751 8.38 -24.46 -28.48
C PHE A 751 8.21 -23.92 -27.04
N PHE A 752 9.07 -24.35 -26.11
CA PHE A 752 9.04 -23.84 -24.73
C PHE A 752 9.43 -22.35 -24.64
N ASP A 753 10.41 -21.91 -25.42
CA ASP A 753 10.86 -20.51 -25.46
C ASP A 753 9.75 -19.60 -25.99
N LYS A 754 9.06 -20.01 -27.08
CA LYS A 754 7.85 -19.30 -27.56
C LYS A 754 6.74 -19.26 -26.50
N ALA A 755 6.55 -20.32 -25.71
CA ALA A 755 5.60 -20.32 -24.61
C ALA A 755 6.00 -19.35 -23.47
N LEU A 756 7.30 -19.17 -23.20
CA LEU A 756 7.82 -18.20 -22.22
C LEU A 756 7.82 -16.75 -22.73
N GLN A 757 8.02 -16.53 -24.04
CA GLN A 757 7.87 -15.21 -24.66
C GLN A 757 6.41 -14.71 -24.58
N LEU A 758 5.45 -15.63 -24.64
CA LEU A 758 4.01 -15.34 -24.50
C LEU A 758 3.55 -15.27 -23.04
N ASP A 759 4.20 -16.01 -22.15
CA ASP A 759 3.92 -16.03 -20.72
C ASP A 759 5.19 -16.30 -19.90
N PRO A 760 5.89 -15.24 -19.44
CA PRO A 760 7.10 -15.38 -18.64
C PRO A 760 6.92 -16.07 -17.28
N LYS A 761 5.67 -16.33 -16.85
CA LYS A 761 5.36 -17.09 -15.62
C LYS A 761 5.14 -18.59 -15.89
N ASN A 762 5.21 -19.06 -17.14
CA ASN A 762 4.95 -20.44 -17.51
C ASN A 762 6.04 -21.42 -17.00
N ALA A 763 5.87 -21.88 -15.77
CA ALA A 763 6.82 -22.76 -15.09
C ALA A 763 7.00 -24.13 -15.77
N TYR A 764 5.98 -24.67 -16.46
CA TYR A 764 6.10 -25.92 -17.21
C TYR A 764 7.01 -25.78 -18.43
N ALA A 765 6.96 -24.65 -19.13
CA ALA A 765 7.89 -24.35 -20.21
C ALA A 765 9.34 -24.26 -19.70
N ALA A 766 9.56 -23.57 -18.59
CA ALA A 766 10.87 -23.51 -17.94
C ALA A 766 11.38 -24.88 -17.46
N GLN A 767 10.49 -25.73 -16.92
CA GLN A 767 10.80 -27.12 -16.56
C GLN A 767 11.26 -27.92 -17.79
N GLY A 768 10.56 -27.80 -18.92
CA GLY A 768 10.89 -28.44 -20.18
C GLY A 768 12.28 -28.05 -20.71
N ILE A 769 12.62 -26.75 -20.65
CA ILE A 769 13.96 -26.25 -21.01
C ILE A 769 15.02 -26.82 -20.06
N ALA A 770 14.77 -26.85 -18.75
CA ALA A 770 15.71 -27.42 -17.78
C ALA A 770 15.99 -28.91 -18.06
N ILE A 771 14.96 -29.70 -18.40
CA ILE A 771 15.13 -31.11 -18.80
C ILE A 771 15.96 -31.21 -20.08
N ALA A 772 15.70 -30.39 -21.09
CA ALA A 772 16.49 -30.39 -22.35
C ALA A 772 17.97 -30.02 -22.12
N LEU A 773 18.27 -29.08 -21.22
CA LEU A 773 19.65 -28.72 -20.85
C LEU A 773 20.42 -29.88 -20.21
N ILE A 774 19.74 -30.69 -19.38
CA ILE A 774 20.33 -31.90 -18.77
C ILE A 774 20.58 -32.97 -19.83
N ASP A 775 19.58 -33.26 -20.66
CA ASP A 775 19.52 -34.46 -21.50
C ASP A 775 20.31 -34.33 -22.84
N ASP A 776 20.54 -33.09 -23.30
CA ASP A 776 21.36 -32.76 -24.48
C ASP A 776 22.75 -32.20 -24.12
N LYS A 777 22.79 -31.11 -23.33
CA LYS A 777 24.04 -30.39 -23.01
C LYS A 777 24.76 -30.89 -21.77
N LYS A 778 24.08 -31.64 -20.88
CA LYS A 778 24.54 -32.02 -19.54
C LYS A 778 24.85 -30.82 -18.63
N ASP A 779 24.19 -29.69 -18.83
CA ASP A 779 24.31 -28.53 -17.94
C ASP A 779 23.38 -28.70 -16.73
N HIS A 780 23.87 -29.47 -15.76
CA HIS A 780 23.20 -29.71 -14.50
C HIS A 780 23.13 -28.44 -13.64
N SER A 781 24.13 -27.56 -13.75
CA SER A 781 24.27 -26.31 -13.00
C SER A 781 23.13 -25.32 -13.30
N SER A 782 22.93 -24.97 -14.56
CA SER A 782 21.85 -24.05 -14.96
C SER A 782 20.48 -24.68 -14.74
N ALA A 783 20.37 -26.00 -14.94
CA ALA A 783 19.13 -26.72 -14.64
C ALA A 783 18.74 -26.66 -13.17
N VAL A 784 19.66 -26.78 -12.19
CA VAL A 784 19.34 -26.55 -10.78
C VAL A 784 18.80 -25.13 -10.55
N GLN A 785 19.38 -24.10 -11.16
CA GLN A 785 18.92 -22.72 -10.98
C GLN A 785 17.48 -22.52 -11.48
N ILE A 786 17.15 -23.08 -12.66
CA ILE A 786 15.80 -23.00 -13.23
C ILE A 786 14.81 -23.82 -12.37
N LEU A 787 15.14 -25.09 -12.10
CA LEU A 787 14.28 -26.00 -11.32
C LEU A 787 14.03 -25.49 -9.89
N SER A 788 15.01 -24.83 -9.27
CA SER A 788 14.85 -24.25 -7.93
C SER A 788 13.91 -23.05 -7.93
N LYS A 789 13.91 -22.22 -8.97
CA LYS A 789 12.98 -21.07 -9.09
C LYS A 789 11.54 -21.52 -9.31
N ILE A 790 11.32 -22.60 -10.07
CA ILE A 790 9.96 -23.12 -10.33
C ILE A 790 9.43 -24.05 -9.23
N ARG A 791 10.28 -24.56 -8.33
CA ARG A 791 9.89 -25.43 -7.19
C ARG A 791 8.81 -24.79 -6.30
N ASP A 792 8.85 -23.47 -6.19
CA ASP A 792 7.98 -22.71 -5.30
C ASP A 792 6.71 -22.21 -6.01
N THR A 793 6.68 -22.26 -7.35
CA THR A 793 5.47 -21.98 -8.16
C THR A 793 4.71 -23.24 -8.55
N LEU A 794 5.41 -24.36 -8.79
CA LEU A 794 4.82 -25.66 -9.10
C LEU A 794 4.86 -26.57 -7.88
N LYS A 795 3.70 -26.74 -7.22
CA LYS A 795 3.53 -27.71 -6.13
C LYS A 795 3.66 -29.18 -6.59
N ASP A 796 3.63 -29.43 -7.91
CA ASP A 796 3.73 -30.72 -8.59
C ASP A 796 4.96 -31.58 -8.18
N PRO A 797 4.79 -32.87 -7.79
CA PRO A 797 5.87 -33.83 -7.59
C PRO A 797 6.93 -33.89 -8.70
N SER A 798 6.56 -33.63 -9.96
CA SER A 798 7.45 -33.76 -11.12
C SER A 798 8.68 -32.84 -11.06
N VAL A 799 8.58 -31.68 -10.42
CA VAL A 799 9.73 -30.76 -10.23
C VAL A 799 10.70 -31.31 -9.18
N TYR A 800 10.17 -31.89 -8.11
CA TYR A 800 10.94 -32.49 -7.02
C TYR A 800 11.66 -33.76 -7.51
N LEU A 801 10.98 -34.59 -8.31
CA LEU A 801 11.57 -35.73 -9.03
C LEU A 801 12.74 -35.29 -9.93
N ASN A 802 12.58 -34.20 -10.68
CA ASN A 802 13.63 -33.67 -11.57
C ASN A 802 14.82 -33.09 -10.78
N LEU A 803 14.59 -32.34 -9.71
CA LEU A 803 15.65 -31.91 -8.79
C LEU A 803 16.40 -33.11 -8.19
N GLY A 804 15.68 -34.15 -7.77
CA GLY A 804 16.24 -35.42 -7.30
C GLY A 804 17.21 -36.04 -8.31
N HIS A 805 16.80 -36.13 -9.59
CA HIS A 805 17.66 -36.63 -10.67
C HIS A 805 18.93 -35.78 -10.84
N VAL A 806 18.80 -34.45 -10.88
CA VAL A 806 19.95 -33.55 -11.11
C VAL A 806 20.94 -33.60 -9.94
N PHE A 807 20.47 -33.60 -8.70
CA PHE A 807 21.34 -33.74 -7.53
C PHE A 807 22.00 -35.12 -7.44
N ALA A 808 21.36 -36.19 -7.94
CA ALA A 808 21.96 -37.51 -8.02
C ALA A 808 23.17 -37.54 -8.98
N GLU A 809 23.04 -36.98 -10.19
CA GLU A 809 24.15 -36.93 -11.15
C GLU A 809 25.24 -35.92 -10.73
N LEU A 810 24.88 -34.84 -10.02
CA LEU A 810 25.82 -33.95 -9.31
C LEU A 810 26.47 -34.59 -8.05
N ARG A 811 26.11 -35.83 -7.69
CA ARG A 811 26.58 -36.56 -6.50
C ARG A 811 26.28 -35.87 -5.16
N GLN A 812 25.27 -34.99 -5.11
CA GLN A 812 24.78 -34.36 -3.88
C GLN A 812 23.66 -35.23 -3.28
N PHE A 813 24.01 -36.45 -2.88
CA PHE A 813 23.03 -37.48 -2.57
C PHE A 813 22.06 -37.14 -1.44
N SER A 814 22.48 -36.41 -0.40
CA SER A 814 21.57 -35.98 0.69
C SER A 814 20.42 -35.10 0.17
N ARG A 815 20.72 -34.05 -0.62
CA ARG A 815 19.72 -33.20 -1.27
C ARG A 815 18.86 -33.96 -2.27
N SER A 816 19.46 -34.91 -2.99
CA SER A 816 18.72 -35.79 -3.90
C SER A 816 17.67 -36.62 -3.14
N ILE A 817 18.03 -37.19 -1.98
CA ILE A 817 17.11 -37.90 -1.08
C ILE A 817 16.02 -36.96 -0.57
N GLU A 818 16.38 -35.80 -0.01
CA GLU A 818 15.43 -34.79 0.49
C GLU A 818 14.35 -34.44 -0.56
N HIS A 819 14.78 -34.22 -1.82
CA HIS A 819 13.85 -33.92 -2.92
C HIS A 819 13.00 -35.13 -3.37
N TYR A 820 13.54 -36.36 -3.38
CA TYR A 820 12.74 -37.54 -3.70
C TYR A 820 11.76 -37.93 -2.57
N GLU A 821 12.14 -37.75 -1.30
CA GLU A 821 11.24 -38.00 -0.15
C GLU A 821 10.13 -36.93 -0.12
N ALA A 822 10.44 -35.67 -0.45
CA ALA A 822 9.44 -34.63 -0.70
C ALA A 822 8.50 -34.95 -1.88
N ALA A 823 9.00 -35.54 -2.98
CA ALA A 823 8.16 -36.01 -4.08
C ALA A 823 7.23 -37.16 -3.63
N LEU A 824 7.76 -38.15 -2.90
CA LEU A 824 7.02 -39.31 -2.39
C LEU A 824 5.92 -38.91 -1.39
N SER A 825 6.13 -37.83 -0.63
CA SER A 825 5.12 -37.28 0.29
C SER A 825 3.90 -36.72 -0.44
N LYS A 826 4.04 -36.34 -1.72
CA LYS A 826 3.00 -35.68 -2.52
C LYS A 826 2.31 -36.62 -3.52
N ASP A 827 3.04 -37.46 -4.25
CA ASP A 827 2.49 -38.22 -5.40
C ASP A 827 1.84 -39.58 -5.02
N ARG A 828 1.32 -39.67 -3.79
CA ARG A 828 1.03 -40.92 -3.04
C ARG A 828 2.32 -41.66 -2.64
N GLN A 829 2.32 -42.15 -1.40
CA GLN A 829 3.46 -42.76 -0.68
C GLN A 829 4.02 -44.08 -1.28
N ARG A 830 3.58 -44.49 -2.47
CA ARG A 830 3.84 -45.81 -3.07
C ARG A 830 4.25 -45.76 -4.56
N ASP A 831 4.64 -44.63 -5.12
CA ASP A 831 5.16 -44.65 -6.50
C ASP A 831 6.43 -45.51 -6.61
N VAL A 832 6.35 -46.54 -7.46
CA VAL A 832 7.42 -47.48 -7.78
C VAL A 832 8.64 -46.76 -8.37
N GLN A 833 8.44 -45.71 -9.17
CA GLN A 833 9.55 -45.02 -9.83
C GLN A 833 10.35 -44.16 -8.85
N ILE A 834 9.70 -43.39 -7.98
CA ILE A 834 10.34 -42.63 -6.90
C ILE A 834 11.04 -43.59 -5.91
N LEU A 835 10.38 -44.69 -5.50
CA LEU A 835 11.00 -45.68 -4.59
C LEU A 835 12.25 -46.34 -5.20
N ALA A 836 12.22 -46.69 -6.49
CA ALA A 836 13.38 -47.24 -7.20
C ALA A 836 14.52 -46.20 -7.35
N CYS A 837 14.20 -44.93 -7.58
CA CYS A 837 15.18 -43.84 -7.61
C CYS A 837 15.80 -43.57 -6.22
N LEU A 838 15.00 -43.62 -5.15
CA LEU A 838 15.48 -43.55 -3.76
C LEU A 838 16.44 -44.70 -3.45
N GLY A 839 16.08 -45.94 -3.77
CA GLY A 839 16.95 -47.10 -3.61
C GLY A 839 18.28 -46.96 -4.37
N ARG A 840 18.24 -46.44 -5.62
CA ARG A 840 19.45 -46.13 -6.40
C ARG A 840 20.33 -45.09 -5.71
N VAL A 841 19.76 -44.00 -5.19
CA VAL A 841 20.54 -42.91 -4.58
C VAL A 841 21.08 -43.28 -3.19
N TRP A 842 20.29 -43.97 -2.36
CA TRP A 842 20.77 -44.51 -1.09
C TRP A 842 21.91 -45.52 -1.31
N TRP A 843 21.84 -46.38 -2.34
CA TRP A 843 22.95 -47.25 -2.74
C TRP A 843 24.20 -46.48 -3.19
N LEU A 844 24.04 -45.46 -4.04
CA LEU A 844 25.16 -44.62 -4.48
C LEU A 844 25.82 -43.87 -3.31
N ARG A 845 25.01 -43.42 -2.35
CA ARG A 845 25.45 -42.78 -1.11
C ARG A 845 26.21 -43.75 -0.21
N GLY A 846 25.61 -44.90 0.13
CA GLY A 846 26.26 -45.94 0.93
C GLY A 846 27.56 -46.47 0.30
N LYS A 847 27.65 -46.48 -1.04
CA LYS A 847 28.88 -46.79 -1.77
C LYS A 847 29.95 -45.69 -1.71
N GLN A 848 29.56 -44.41 -1.63
CA GLN A 848 30.49 -43.30 -1.49
C GLN A 848 31.00 -43.13 -0.04
N GLU A 849 30.11 -43.28 0.94
CA GLU A 849 30.42 -43.18 2.38
C GLU A 849 31.01 -44.48 2.97
N ALA A 850 31.04 -45.58 2.20
CA ALA A 850 31.31 -46.94 2.68
C ALA A 850 30.39 -47.37 3.86
N ASN A 851 29.18 -46.83 3.90
CA ASN A 851 28.27 -46.89 5.04
C ASN A 851 27.24 -48.02 4.88
N LEU A 852 27.33 -49.04 5.75
CA LEU A 852 26.46 -50.23 5.70
C LEU A 852 25.01 -49.90 6.09
N ALA A 853 24.76 -48.93 6.97
CA ALA A 853 23.40 -48.50 7.31
C ALA A 853 22.69 -47.83 6.12
N ALA A 854 23.40 -47.01 5.34
CA ALA A 854 22.88 -46.41 4.10
C ALA A 854 22.63 -47.46 2.99
N MET A 855 23.32 -48.60 3.02
CA MET A 855 22.99 -49.74 2.15
C MET A 855 21.75 -50.51 2.66
N LYS A 856 21.55 -50.63 3.97
CA LYS A 856 20.32 -51.21 4.55
C LYS A 856 19.07 -50.38 4.20
N THR A 857 19.14 -49.04 4.25
CA THR A 857 18.03 -48.19 3.78
C THR A 857 17.83 -48.25 2.26
N ALA A 858 18.89 -48.43 1.47
CA ALA A 858 18.75 -48.70 0.04
C ALA A 858 17.99 -50.01 -0.25
N LEU A 859 18.18 -51.03 0.60
CA LEU A 859 17.47 -52.32 0.50
C LEU A 859 16.00 -52.20 0.93
N ASP A 860 15.69 -51.43 1.98
CA ASP A 860 14.30 -51.10 2.36
C ASP A 860 13.55 -50.43 1.19
N TYR A 861 14.09 -49.35 0.63
CA TYR A 861 13.46 -48.68 -0.51
C TYR A 861 13.33 -49.59 -1.75
N ALA A 862 14.30 -50.46 -2.03
CA ALA A 862 14.23 -51.42 -3.13
C ALA A 862 13.21 -52.55 -2.91
N THR A 863 13.08 -53.06 -1.68
CA THR A 863 12.08 -54.09 -1.32
C THR A 863 10.67 -53.50 -1.32
N ARG A 864 10.47 -52.31 -0.74
CA ARG A 864 9.21 -51.55 -0.83
C ARG A 864 8.78 -51.29 -2.28
N ALA A 865 9.71 -50.97 -3.18
CA ALA A 865 9.40 -50.85 -4.61
C ALA A 865 8.93 -52.18 -5.23
N ARG A 866 9.63 -53.29 -4.96
CA ARG A 866 9.25 -54.64 -5.37
C ARG A 866 7.86 -55.02 -4.85
N ASP A 867 7.56 -54.72 -3.58
CA ASP A 867 6.34 -55.18 -2.91
C ASP A 867 5.08 -54.43 -3.39
N VAL A 868 5.24 -53.22 -3.96
CA VAL A 868 4.16 -52.51 -4.67
C VAL A 868 3.93 -53.06 -6.10
N SER A 869 4.91 -53.72 -6.72
CA SER A 869 4.76 -54.30 -8.07
C SER A 869 5.64 -55.55 -8.28
N PRO A 870 5.27 -56.70 -7.67
CA PRO A 870 6.12 -57.89 -7.65
C PRO A 870 6.48 -58.43 -9.04
N ASP A 871 5.58 -58.28 -10.01
CA ASP A 871 5.72 -58.79 -11.38
C ASP A 871 6.87 -58.14 -12.18
N GLN A 872 7.37 -56.99 -11.74
CA GLN A 872 8.37 -56.23 -12.47
C GLN A 872 9.78 -56.80 -12.24
N LEU A 873 10.23 -57.65 -13.17
CA LEU A 873 11.54 -58.33 -13.18
C LEU A 873 12.75 -57.42 -12.82
N HIS A 874 12.70 -56.14 -13.20
CA HIS A 874 13.79 -55.20 -12.92
C HIS A 874 13.84 -54.72 -11.46
N LEU A 875 12.71 -54.71 -10.73
CA LEU A 875 12.67 -54.42 -9.29
C LEU A 875 13.23 -55.59 -8.50
N GLN A 876 12.89 -56.83 -8.89
CA GLN A 876 13.50 -58.04 -8.33
C GLN A 876 15.03 -58.05 -8.57
N PHE A 877 15.47 -57.63 -9.76
CA PHE A 877 16.90 -57.44 -10.03
C PHE A 877 17.54 -56.39 -9.11
N ASN A 878 16.87 -55.25 -8.87
CA ASN A 878 17.40 -54.18 -8.01
C ASN A 878 17.62 -54.66 -6.57
N VAL A 879 16.69 -55.42 -5.99
CA VAL A 879 16.84 -56.02 -4.65
C VAL A 879 18.06 -56.94 -4.59
N ALA A 880 18.15 -57.92 -5.50
CA ALA A 880 19.29 -58.84 -5.57
C ALA A 880 20.63 -58.12 -5.83
N PHE A 881 20.62 -57.03 -6.60
CA PHE A 881 21.79 -56.19 -6.84
C PHE A 881 22.23 -55.47 -5.56
N VAL A 882 21.31 -54.84 -4.81
CA VAL A 882 21.65 -54.17 -3.54
C VAL A 882 22.14 -55.18 -2.49
N GLN A 883 21.50 -56.34 -2.36
CA GLN A 883 21.97 -57.44 -1.50
C GLN A 883 23.41 -57.87 -1.85
N ASN A 884 23.72 -58.05 -3.14
CA ASN A 884 25.08 -58.38 -3.59
C ASN A 884 26.10 -57.28 -3.29
N GLN A 885 25.70 -56.00 -3.34
CA GLN A 885 26.56 -54.87 -2.98
C GLN A 885 26.75 -54.73 -1.46
N ILE A 886 25.73 -55.03 -0.64
CA ILE A 886 25.84 -55.16 0.83
C ILE A 886 26.88 -56.24 1.18
N ALA A 887 26.75 -57.42 0.60
CA ALA A 887 27.68 -58.53 0.80
C ALA A 887 29.14 -58.16 0.46
N SER A 888 29.36 -57.47 -0.66
CA SER A 888 30.68 -56.98 -1.04
C SER A 888 31.24 -55.93 -0.06
N LEU A 889 30.40 -55.04 0.48
CA LEU A 889 30.80 -54.01 1.44
C LEU A 889 31.09 -54.63 2.83
N ALA A 890 30.22 -55.51 3.32
CA ALA A 890 30.39 -56.21 4.61
C ALA A 890 31.67 -57.06 4.64
N TYR A 891 32.08 -57.64 3.51
CA TYR A 891 33.39 -58.28 3.39
C TYR A 891 34.54 -57.26 3.49
N GLY A 892 34.48 -56.16 2.73
CA GLY A 892 35.55 -55.15 2.63
C GLY A 892 35.75 -54.24 3.85
N LEU A 893 34.74 -54.07 4.71
CA LEU A 893 34.82 -53.26 5.93
C LEU A 893 35.72 -53.89 7.02
N GLN A 894 36.33 -53.05 7.85
CA GLN A 894 37.13 -53.51 8.99
C GLN A 894 36.25 -54.15 10.10
N PRO A 895 36.79 -55.06 10.93
CA PRO A 895 36.02 -55.68 12.04
C PRO A 895 35.46 -54.69 13.08
N THR A 896 36.00 -53.47 13.13
CA THR A 896 35.54 -52.34 13.95
C THR A 896 34.32 -51.61 13.39
N GLN A 897 33.94 -51.87 12.13
CA GLN A 897 32.92 -51.12 11.37
C GLN A 897 31.71 -51.99 10.97
N LYS A 898 31.64 -53.22 11.46
CA LYS A 898 30.57 -54.19 11.20
C LYS A 898 30.37 -55.08 12.42
N THR A 899 29.18 -55.63 12.59
CA THR A 899 28.88 -56.64 13.60
C THR A 899 28.83 -58.05 12.99
N LEU A 900 28.88 -59.08 13.82
CA LEU A 900 28.61 -60.47 13.42
C LEU A 900 27.22 -60.61 12.78
N GLN A 901 26.22 -59.89 13.30
CA GLN A 901 24.86 -59.85 12.75
C GLN A 901 24.85 -59.24 11.32
N ASP A 902 25.53 -58.13 11.08
CA ASP A 902 25.63 -57.53 9.73
C ASP A 902 26.25 -58.52 8.72
N VAL A 903 27.23 -59.32 9.16
CA VAL A 903 27.88 -60.33 8.31
C VAL A 903 26.98 -61.55 8.07
N GLN A 904 26.12 -61.91 9.03
CA GLN A 904 25.11 -62.96 8.87
C GLN A 904 24.00 -62.53 7.91
N GLU A 905 23.37 -61.39 8.14
CA GLU A 905 22.34 -60.81 7.26
C GLU A 905 22.86 -60.63 5.82
N ALA A 906 24.11 -60.16 5.67
CA ALA A 906 24.75 -60.02 4.36
C ALA A 906 25.03 -61.37 3.67
N ALA A 907 25.31 -62.44 4.42
CA ALA A 907 25.50 -63.78 3.88
C ALA A 907 24.18 -64.48 3.53
N GLU A 908 23.07 -64.14 4.20
CA GLU A 908 21.73 -64.64 3.90
C GLU A 908 21.12 -63.94 2.68
N GLY A 909 21.10 -62.61 2.66
CA GLY A 909 20.66 -61.83 1.49
C GLY A 909 21.47 -62.11 0.23
N LEU A 910 22.75 -62.51 0.36
CA LEU A 910 23.55 -62.95 -0.79
C LEU A 910 23.04 -64.27 -1.41
N LYS A 911 22.50 -65.19 -0.61
CA LYS A 911 21.93 -66.46 -1.11
C LYS A 911 20.65 -66.18 -1.91
N GLU A 912 19.76 -65.34 -1.36
CA GLU A 912 18.55 -64.85 -2.06
C GLU A 912 18.88 -64.14 -3.37
N ALA A 913 19.95 -63.32 -3.38
CA ALA A 913 20.42 -62.63 -4.58
C ALA A 913 20.93 -63.60 -5.65
N ILE A 914 21.67 -64.65 -5.28
CA ILE A 914 22.15 -65.69 -6.21
C ILE A 914 20.96 -66.43 -6.81
N GLU A 915 20.02 -66.90 -5.98
CA GLU A 915 18.80 -67.56 -6.45
C GLU A 915 17.98 -66.65 -7.38
N THR A 916 17.82 -65.38 -7.03
CA THR A 916 17.12 -64.39 -7.85
C THR A 916 17.82 -64.14 -9.19
N PHE A 917 19.15 -64.04 -9.24
CA PHE A 917 19.87 -63.94 -10.52
C PHE A 917 19.74 -65.22 -11.36
N GLU A 918 19.79 -66.40 -10.75
CA GLU A 918 19.61 -67.69 -11.44
C GLU A 918 18.16 -67.93 -11.88
N ARG A 919 17.18 -67.30 -11.25
CA ARG A 919 15.77 -67.29 -11.67
C ARG A 919 15.57 -66.31 -12.83
N LEU A 920 16.09 -65.09 -12.70
CA LEU A 920 16.02 -64.05 -13.74
C LEU A 920 16.78 -64.43 -15.02
N SER A 921 17.84 -65.23 -14.98
CA SER A 921 18.57 -65.65 -16.19
C SER A 921 17.79 -66.65 -17.07
N LYS A 922 16.75 -67.29 -16.50
CA LYS A 922 15.87 -68.26 -17.18
C LYS A 922 14.59 -67.63 -17.76
N GLU A 923 14.34 -66.35 -17.48
CA GLU A 923 13.16 -65.64 -17.95
C GLU A 923 13.23 -65.27 -19.44
N LYS A 924 12.06 -65.10 -20.07
CA LYS A 924 11.97 -64.84 -21.53
C LYS A 924 12.55 -63.50 -21.96
N ASN A 925 12.31 -62.45 -21.16
CA ASN A 925 12.78 -61.08 -21.40
C ASN A 925 13.51 -60.56 -20.14
N PRO A 926 14.75 -61.01 -19.88
CA PRO A 926 15.48 -60.62 -18.68
C PRO A 926 15.95 -59.15 -18.75
N PRO A 927 16.02 -58.41 -17.62
CA PRO A 927 16.45 -57.00 -17.61
C PRO A 927 17.89 -56.76 -18.12
N TYR A 928 18.72 -57.80 -18.13
CA TYR A 928 20.07 -57.84 -18.68
C TYR A 928 20.28 -59.17 -19.41
N PRO A 929 21.22 -59.27 -20.36
CA PRO A 929 21.53 -60.54 -21.03
C PRO A 929 21.80 -61.67 -20.02
N SER A 930 21.24 -62.86 -20.27
CA SER A 930 21.28 -64.00 -19.33
C SER A 930 22.69 -64.33 -18.84
N ALA A 931 23.68 -64.37 -19.74
CA ALA A 931 25.09 -64.58 -19.40
C ALA A 931 25.66 -63.56 -18.40
N ALA A 932 25.18 -62.31 -18.40
CA ALA A 932 25.61 -61.29 -17.43
C ALA A 932 24.94 -61.48 -16.05
N LEU A 933 23.75 -62.08 -15.99
CA LEU A 933 23.09 -62.49 -14.75
C LEU A 933 23.78 -63.74 -14.15
N GLU A 934 24.14 -64.71 -14.99
CA GLU A 934 24.91 -65.89 -14.58
C GLU A 934 26.32 -65.55 -14.08
N GLN A 935 26.99 -64.58 -14.70
CA GLN A 935 28.26 -64.04 -14.19
C GLN A 935 28.09 -63.37 -12.82
N ARG A 936 26.99 -62.64 -12.58
CA ARG A 936 26.67 -62.05 -11.26
C ARG A 936 26.37 -63.13 -10.21
N ALA A 937 25.61 -64.18 -10.55
CA ALA A 937 25.40 -65.33 -9.67
C ALA A 937 26.72 -66.02 -9.31
N ASN A 938 27.59 -66.27 -10.29
CA ASN A 938 28.90 -66.88 -10.04
C ASN A 938 29.85 -66.00 -9.21
N MET A 939 29.81 -64.67 -9.35
CA MET A 939 30.52 -63.75 -8.45
C MET A 939 29.89 -63.74 -7.04
N GLY A 940 28.57 -63.86 -6.90
CA GLY A 940 27.94 -64.05 -5.60
C GLY A 940 28.43 -65.32 -4.89
N ARG A 941 28.53 -66.44 -5.61
CA ARG A 941 29.04 -67.72 -5.09
C ARG A 941 30.49 -67.65 -4.59
N THR A 942 31.33 -66.74 -5.11
CA THR A 942 32.69 -66.53 -4.58
C THR A 942 32.71 -65.61 -3.36
N ILE A 943 31.87 -64.56 -3.33
CA ILE A 943 31.72 -63.66 -2.18
C ILE A 943 31.14 -64.42 -0.96
N SER A 944 30.21 -65.37 -1.15
CA SER A 944 29.68 -66.20 -0.05
C SER A 944 30.80 -66.91 0.71
N LYS A 945 31.71 -67.58 0.00
CA LYS A 945 32.88 -68.29 0.57
C LYS A 945 33.89 -67.36 1.25
N GLN A 946 33.81 -66.05 0.99
CA GLN A 946 34.61 -65.02 1.65
C GLN A 946 33.90 -64.50 2.92
N LEU A 947 32.57 -64.32 2.87
CA LEU A 947 31.75 -63.99 4.04
C LEU A 947 31.74 -65.11 5.08
N ASP A 948 31.67 -66.39 4.69
CA ASP A 948 31.74 -67.53 5.61
C ASP A 948 33.01 -67.47 6.50
N ARG A 949 34.13 -67.03 5.91
CA ARG A 949 35.41 -66.83 6.62
C ARG A 949 35.43 -65.55 7.44
N ALA A 950 34.84 -64.47 6.93
CA ALA A 950 34.72 -63.20 7.64
C ALA A 950 33.80 -63.31 8.87
N MET A 951 32.79 -64.17 8.83
CA MET A 951 31.89 -64.45 9.95
C MET A 951 32.64 -65.13 11.10
N GLN A 952 33.51 -66.09 10.79
CA GLN A 952 34.37 -66.76 11.79
C GLN A 952 35.35 -65.76 12.44
N SER A 953 36.03 -64.93 11.65
CA SER A 953 36.97 -63.95 12.19
C SER A 953 36.30 -62.78 12.92
N GLN A 954 35.09 -62.38 12.52
CA GLN A 954 34.28 -61.38 13.23
C GLN A 954 33.81 -61.93 14.58
N LYS A 955 33.32 -63.18 14.63
CA LYS A 955 32.92 -63.83 15.89
C LYS A 955 34.10 -63.91 16.86
N GLU A 956 35.26 -64.38 16.40
CA GLU A 956 36.49 -64.38 17.21
C GLU A 956 36.89 -62.99 17.71
N TYR A 957 36.70 -61.95 16.90
CA TYR A 957 37.01 -60.56 17.26
C TYR A 957 36.05 -60.04 18.35
N GLU A 958 34.75 -60.30 18.20
CA GLU A 958 33.73 -59.87 19.16
C GLU A 958 33.84 -60.61 20.49
N GLU A 959 34.10 -61.93 20.48
CA GLU A 959 34.36 -62.70 21.71
C GLU A 959 35.60 -62.15 22.46
N LYS A 960 36.69 -61.85 21.74
CA LYS A 960 37.91 -61.26 22.32
C LYS A 960 37.72 -59.81 22.78
N ASN A 961 36.77 -59.07 22.22
CA ASN A 961 36.45 -57.71 22.63
C ASN A 961 35.48 -57.67 23.82
N ALA A 962 34.48 -58.55 23.83
CA ALA A 962 33.56 -58.76 24.93
C ALA A 962 34.29 -59.21 26.20
N ALA A 963 35.21 -60.19 26.09
CA ALA A 963 36.03 -60.63 27.22
C ALA A 963 36.89 -59.49 27.81
N LYS A 964 37.48 -58.63 26.96
CA LYS A 964 38.21 -57.44 27.41
C LYS A 964 37.30 -56.41 28.09
N LEU A 965 36.08 -56.24 27.60
CA LEU A 965 35.10 -55.32 28.18
C LEU A 965 34.55 -55.84 29.52
N GLN A 966 34.37 -57.16 29.66
CA GLN A 966 34.02 -57.82 30.92
C GLN A 966 35.14 -57.66 31.95
N GLN A 967 36.38 -58.00 31.61
CA GLN A 967 37.55 -57.78 32.48
C GLN A 967 37.69 -56.30 32.90
N ALA A 968 37.36 -55.36 32.01
CA ALA A 968 37.36 -53.93 32.31
C ALA A 968 36.13 -53.42 33.11
N ARG A 969 35.05 -54.20 33.19
CA ARG A 969 33.90 -53.97 34.10
C ARG A 969 34.19 -54.58 35.48
N GLU A 970 34.57 -55.85 35.51
CA GLU A 970 34.98 -56.59 36.72
C GLU A 970 36.04 -55.82 37.52
N ALA A 971 37.12 -55.37 36.87
CA ALA A 971 38.16 -54.56 37.51
C ALA A 971 37.68 -53.18 38.00
N ARG A 972 36.59 -52.62 37.45
CA ARG A 972 35.97 -51.38 37.96
C ARG A 972 35.06 -51.63 39.15
N GLU A 973 34.35 -52.75 39.16
CA GLU A 973 33.45 -53.19 40.24
C GLU A 973 34.24 -53.66 41.46
N GLU A 974 35.33 -54.40 41.28
CA GLU A 974 36.30 -54.71 42.34
C GLU A 974 36.93 -53.44 42.92
N ALA A 975 37.37 -52.52 42.05
CA ALA A 975 37.90 -51.22 42.47
C ALA A 975 36.82 -50.27 43.06
N ALA A 976 35.52 -50.60 42.97
CA ALA A 976 34.45 -49.91 43.69
C ALA A 976 34.26 -50.54 45.08
N ARG A 977 34.12 -51.88 45.14
CA ARG A 977 34.00 -52.64 46.40
C ARG A 977 35.15 -52.39 47.37
N ILE A 978 36.40 -52.33 46.88
CA ILE A 978 37.56 -52.05 47.73
C ILE A 978 37.44 -50.67 48.39
N ARG A 979 37.03 -49.64 47.64
CA ARG A 979 36.79 -48.29 48.18
C ARG A 979 35.63 -48.26 49.18
N GLU A 980 34.58 -49.04 48.95
CA GLU A 980 33.44 -49.12 49.87
C GLU A 980 33.82 -49.81 51.19
N GLU A 981 34.59 -50.90 51.14
CA GLU A 981 35.13 -51.58 52.32
C GLU A 981 36.12 -50.72 53.12
N GLU A 982 36.96 -49.93 52.45
CA GLU A 982 37.84 -48.95 53.09
C GLU A 982 37.04 -47.87 53.83
N LEU A 983 35.99 -47.34 53.18
CA LEU A 983 35.14 -46.30 53.74
C LEU A 983 34.36 -46.81 54.97
N ARG A 984 33.86 -48.05 54.95
CA ARG A 984 33.20 -48.66 56.11
C ARG A 984 34.15 -48.87 57.29
N LYS A 985 35.37 -49.38 57.05
CA LYS A 985 36.42 -49.53 58.08
C LYS A 985 36.82 -48.18 58.70
N ALA A 986 36.86 -47.11 57.89
CA ALA A 986 37.11 -45.76 58.40
C ALA A 986 35.99 -45.25 59.32
N GLN A 987 34.72 -45.53 59.00
CA GLN A 987 33.56 -45.18 59.85
C GLN A 987 33.57 -45.96 61.17
N GLU A 988 33.87 -47.27 61.13
CA GLU A 988 33.98 -48.13 62.31
C GLU A 988 35.03 -47.56 63.30
N VAL A 989 36.22 -47.21 62.82
CA VAL A 989 37.30 -46.59 63.63
C VAL A 989 36.93 -45.21 64.17
N GLU A 990 36.21 -44.39 63.39
CA GLU A 990 35.76 -43.07 63.87
C GLU A 990 34.72 -43.20 65.00
N MET A 991 33.85 -44.22 64.93
CA MET A 991 32.83 -44.49 65.94
C MET A 991 33.43 -45.01 67.26
N GLU A 992 34.43 -45.89 67.21
CA GLU A 992 35.18 -46.29 68.42
C GLU A 992 35.91 -45.10 69.07
N ARG A 993 36.54 -44.25 68.24
CA ARG A 993 37.20 -43.04 68.72
C ARG A 993 36.21 -42.06 69.37
N LYS A 994 35.00 -41.93 68.83
CA LYS A 994 33.91 -41.13 69.43
C LYS A 994 33.44 -41.71 70.77
N LYS A 995 33.33 -43.05 70.92
CA LYS A 995 32.96 -43.70 72.19
C LYS A 995 33.97 -43.41 73.30
N ARG A 996 35.27 -43.63 73.06
CA ARG A 996 36.32 -43.34 74.05
C ARG A 996 36.32 -41.88 74.49
N ILE A 997 36.18 -40.93 73.56
CA ILE A 997 36.11 -39.50 73.87
C ILE A 997 34.83 -39.16 74.67
N ALA A 998 33.73 -39.90 74.51
CA ALA A 998 32.53 -39.73 75.33
C ALA A 998 32.70 -40.28 76.76
N GLU A 999 33.33 -41.45 76.91
CA GLU A 999 33.63 -42.08 78.21
C GLU A 999 34.62 -41.25 79.03
N GLU A 1000 35.73 -40.80 78.41
CA GLU A 1000 36.73 -39.91 79.01
C GLU A 1000 36.09 -38.56 79.43
N ARG A 1001 35.08 -38.06 78.70
CA ARG A 1001 34.31 -36.86 79.07
C ARG A 1001 33.31 -37.11 80.20
N ALA A 1002 32.68 -38.28 80.29
CA ALA A 1002 31.73 -38.61 81.34
C ALA A 1002 32.42 -38.63 82.72
N GLN A 1003 33.59 -39.28 82.80
CA GLN A 1003 34.41 -39.33 84.02
C GLN A 1003 34.83 -37.93 84.48
N MET A 1004 35.34 -37.11 83.54
CA MET A 1004 35.70 -35.70 83.81
C MET A 1004 34.53 -34.85 84.33
N VAL A 1005 33.28 -35.14 83.91
CA VAL A 1005 32.09 -34.41 84.41
C VAL A 1005 31.74 -34.84 85.83
N GLU A 1006 31.84 -36.13 86.18
CA GLU A 1006 31.55 -36.60 87.53
C GLU A 1006 32.56 -36.07 88.56
N GLU A 1007 33.86 -36.07 88.24
CA GLU A 1007 34.91 -35.50 89.10
C GLU A 1007 34.71 -33.99 89.31
N VAL A 1008 34.35 -33.25 88.25
CA VAL A 1008 34.05 -31.82 88.33
C VAL A 1008 32.82 -31.55 89.19
N GLN A 1009 31.78 -32.40 89.16
CA GLN A 1009 30.61 -32.25 90.03
C GLN A 1009 30.96 -32.47 91.50
N ARG A 1010 31.77 -33.48 91.84
CA ARG A 1010 32.25 -33.70 93.22
C ARG A 1010 33.07 -32.51 93.74
N HIS A 1011 34.00 -31.98 92.92
CA HIS A 1011 34.79 -30.79 93.26
C HIS A 1011 34.02 -29.45 93.19
N ALA A 1012 32.80 -29.43 92.66
CA ALA A 1012 31.89 -28.29 92.79
C ALA A 1012 31.12 -28.34 94.11
N ALA A 1013 30.61 -29.52 94.50
CA ALA A 1013 29.84 -29.70 95.73
C ALA A 1013 30.64 -29.30 96.99
N GLN A 1014 31.85 -29.82 97.16
CA GLN A 1014 32.68 -29.53 98.34
C GLN A 1014 32.97 -28.03 98.50
N ARG A 1015 33.28 -27.30 97.41
CA ARG A 1015 33.53 -25.86 97.47
C ARG A 1015 32.27 -25.04 97.83
N ALA A 1016 31.08 -25.52 97.43
CA ALA A 1016 29.82 -24.86 97.78
C ALA A 1016 29.39 -25.07 99.25
N GLU A 1017 30.06 -25.94 100.00
CA GLU A 1017 29.93 -26.03 101.47
C GLU A 1017 31.02 -25.18 102.14
N ASP A 1018 32.27 -25.30 101.68
CA ASP A 1018 33.44 -24.57 102.18
C ASP A 1018 33.33 -23.03 102.05
N GLU A 1019 32.56 -22.53 101.07
CA GLU A 1019 32.31 -21.11 100.85
C GLU A 1019 31.20 -20.58 101.77
N ARG A 1020 30.10 -21.31 101.95
CA ARG A 1020 29.03 -20.97 102.93
C ARG A 1020 29.56 -20.95 104.37
N ALA A 1021 30.40 -21.92 104.75
CA ALA A 1021 31.05 -21.97 106.05
C ALA A 1021 32.00 -20.78 106.34
N ARG A 1022 32.33 -19.97 105.32
CA ARG A 1022 33.09 -18.72 105.47
C ARG A 1022 32.19 -17.48 105.42
N GLU A 1023 31.10 -17.50 104.66
CA GLU A 1023 30.09 -16.43 104.66
C GLU A 1023 29.37 -16.34 106.02
N ASP A 1024 29.08 -17.45 106.70
CA ASP A 1024 28.51 -17.46 108.06
C ASP A 1024 29.46 -16.83 109.13
N ALA A 1025 30.76 -16.69 108.83
CA ALA A 1025 31.70 -15.97 109.69
C ALA A 1025 31.69 -14.44 109.48
N GLU A 1026 30.96 -13.92 108.49
CA GLU A 1026 30.88 -12.50 108.14
C GLU A 1026 29.75 -11.71 108.86
N LEU A 1027 29.30 -12.12 110.06
CA LEU A 1027 28.37 -11.31 110.86
C LEU A 1027 28.72 -11.22 112.36
N THR A 1028 28.98 -9.99 112.80
CA THR A 1028 28.84 -9.55 114.21
C THR A 1028 27.95 -8.33 114.25
N GLN A 1029 26.91 -8.38 115.09
CA GLN A 1029 26.08 -7.22 115.40
C GLN A 1029 26.70 -6.42 116.56
N ASP A 1030 26.54 -5.11 116.54
CA ASP A 1030 26.41 -4.32 117.75
C ASP A 1030 25.16 -3.45 117.63
N SER A 1031 24.66 -3.01 118.77
CA SER A 1031 23.29 -3.33 119.17
C SER A 1031 22.21 -2.42 118.58
N GLU A 1032 22.57 -1.61 117.57
CA GLU A 1032 21.70 -0.76 116.75
C GLU A 1032 22.00 -0.66 115.14
N THR A 1033 23.07 -1.22 114.36
CA THR A 1033 23.40 -1.18 112.77
C THR A 1033 24.51 -2.12 111.95
N GLY A 1034 24.74 -2.15 110.53
CA GLY A 1034 25.90 -2.81 109.64
C GLY A 1034 25.94 -3.04 107.98
N ASP A 1035 27.07 -3.38 107.17
CA ASP A 1035 27.23 -3.68 105.59
C ASP A 1035 28.62 -4.29 104.87
N ARG A 1036 28.78 -4.76 103.52
CA ARG A 1036 29.99 -5.43 102.71
C ARG A 1036 30.18 -5.50 101.04
N VAL A 1037 31.36 -5.88 100.34
CA VAL A 1037 31.85 -5.62 98.84
C VAL A 1037 32.57 -6.74 97.84
N LYS A 1038 32.84 -6.64 96.44
CA LYS A 1038 33.24 -7.72 95.33
C LYS A 1038 34.07 -7.39 93.90
N ARG A 1039 34.72 -8.32 92.98
CA ARG A 1039 35.60 -8.11 91.60
C ARG A 1039 35.97 -9.31 90.46
N LYS A 1040 36.52 -9.18 89.12
CA LYS A 1040 36.86 -10.23 87.90
C LYS A 1040 37.93 -10.01 86.59
N LYS A 1041 38.29 -10.91 85.50
CA LYS A 1041 39.35 -10.83 84.24
C LYS A 1041 39.44 -11.81 82.83
N LYS A 1042 40.44 -11.83 81.78
CA LYS A 1042 40.62 -12.56 80.32
C LYS A 1042 42.10 -12.70 79.49
N ALA A 1043 42.67 -13.16 78.23
CA ALA A 1043 42.61 -13.88 76.77
C ALA A 1043 44.06 -14.09 75.88
N THR A 1044 44.59 -14.56 74.59
CA THR A 1044 44.52 -15.40 73.18
C THR A 1044 45.81 -15.30 72.08
N SER A 1045 46.31 -15.85 70.82
CA SER A 1045 46.35 -16.99 69.65
C SER A 1045 47.35 -16.90 68.24
N LYS A 1046 47.80 -17.91 67.29
CA LYS A 1046 48.62 -17.87 65.84
C LYS A 1046 49.12 -19.16 64.83
N ARG A 1047 49.61 -19.17 63.44
CA ARG A 1047 50.28 -20.29 62.43
C ARG A 1047 50.73 -20.20 60.78
N LYS A 1048 51.69 -20.99 59.99
CA LYS A 1048 51.96 -21.27 58.37
C LYS A 1048 53.27 -22.10 57.64
N LYS A 1049 53.35 -22.75 56.34
CA LYS A 1049 54.60 -23.20 55.34
C LYS A 1049 54.56 -23.61 53.68
N LYS A 1050 55.46 -24.43 52.91
CA LYS A 1050 55.79 -24.67 51.32
C LYS A 1050 56.53 -26.02 50.66
N GLY A 1051 56.65 -26.35 49.27
CA GLY A 1051 57.42 -27.49 48.44
C GLY A 1051 57.86 -27.40 46.83
N GLY A 1052 58.46 -28.40 46.02
CA GLY A 1052 58.93 -28.47 44.47
C GLY A 1052 59.88 -29.69 43.86
N ASP A 1053 60.48 -30.07 42.61
CA ASP A 1053 60.59 -29.86 41.01
C ASP A 1053 61.63 -30.83 40.07
N ASP A 1054 61.64 -31.13 38.66
CA ASP A 1054 62.65 -32.06 37.74
C ASP A 1054 62.68 -32.22 36.04
N PHE A 1055 63.64 -32.91 35.20
CA PHE A 1055 63.72 -33.27 33.61
C PHE A 1055 64.81 -34.25 32.91
N ILE A 1056 64.56 -34.73 31.65
CA ILE A 1056 65.53 -35.06 30.51
C ILE A 1056 64.75 -35.29 29.14
N ALA A 1057 65.24 -35.35 27.86
CA ALA A 1057 66.28 -34.77 26.94
C ALA A 1057 66.50 -35.72 25.69
N ASP A 1058 67.26 -35.53 24.57
CA ASP A 1058 67.29 -34.64 23.33
C ASP A 1058 68.01 -35.47 22.17
N GLU A 1059 68.26 -35.23 20.84
CA GLU A 1059 68.24 -34.20 19.73
C GLU A 1059 67.68 -34.89 18.40
N ASP A 1060 67.88 -34.73 17.05
CA ASP A 1060 68.60 -34.04 15.90
C ASP A 1060 67.69 -34.21 14.59
N GLU A 1061 67.81 -33.92 13.25
CA GLU A 1061 68.73 -33.55 12.09
C GLU A 1061 67.86 -32.68 11.07
N GLY A 1062 68.14 -32.12 9.86
CA GLY A 1062 69.16 -32.10 8.76
C GLY A 1062 68.75 -31.13 7.58
N ASP A 1063 69.45 -31.03 6.40
CA ASP A 1063 69.36 -29.85 5.45
C ASP A 1063 69.52 -30.06 3.88
N ALA A 1064 69.22 -28.98 3.10
CA ALA A 1064 69.53 -28.56 1.69
C ALA A 1064 68.72 -29.09 0.45
N ALA A 1065 68.54 -28.22 -0.57
CA ALA A 1065 67.69 -28.41 -1.78
C ALA A 1065 68.26 -27.65 -3.05
N ALA A 1066 67.65 -27.40 -4.23
CA ALA A 1066 66.27 -27.51 -4.79
C ALA A 1066 66.28 -27.57 -6.36
N HIS A 1067 65.28 -26.96 -7.06
CA HIS A 1067 65.18 -26.64 -8.53
C HIS A 1067 64.99 -27.79 -9.57
N SER A 1068 64.55 -27.58 -10.84
CA SER A 1068 63.49 -26.69 -11.43
C SER A 1068 63.24 -26.90 -12.96
N ALA A 1069 62.00 -26.68 -13.44
CA ALA A 1069 61.55 -26.36 -14.83
C ALA A 1069 61.65 -27.39 -16.00
N ALA A 1070 60.88 -27.11 -17.07
CA ALA A 1070 60.86 -27.66 -18.46
C ALA A 1070 60.17 -29.03 -18.77
N GLU A 1071 59.85 -29.24 -20.06
CA GLU A 1071 58.86 -30.20 -20.61
C GLU A 1071 59.44 -31.15 -21.70
N SER A 1072 58.82 -32.34 -21.91
CA SER A 1072 58.85 -33.11 -23.19
C SER A 1072 57.89 -34.32 -23.18
N GLU A 1073 57.65 -34.94 -24.34
CA GLU A 1073 56.80 -36.13 -24.55
C GLU A 1073 57.58 -37.47 -24.52
N GLY A 1074 56.90 -38.63 -24.44
CA GLY A 1074 57.51 -39.95 -24.75
C GLY A 1074 56.97 -41.18 -24.00
N GLU A 1075 57.03 -42.36 -24.64
CA GLU A 1075 56.33 -43.60 -24.22
C GLU A 1075 57.00 -44.47 -23.11
N THR A 1076 56.15 -45.22 -22.41
CA THR A 1076 56.31 -46.51 -21.67
C THR A 1076 57.70 -47.09 -21.29
N ALA A 1077 57.99 -47.06 -19.96
CA ALA A 1077 58.62 -48.15 -19.14
C ALA A 1077 60.10 -48.58 -19.47
N PRO A 1078 60.78 -49.54 -18.77
CA PRO A 1078 60.44 -50.28 -17.54
C PRO A 1078 61.57 -50.47 -16.45
N LYS A 1079 61.13 -50.88 -15.24
CA LYS A 1079 61.79 -51.81 -14.26
C LYS A 1079 63.11 -51.45 -13.51
N LYS A 1080 62.90 -51.25 -12.18
CA LYS A 1080 63.54 -51.98 -11.03
C LYS A 1080 65.03 -51.67 -10.73
N ARG A 1081 65.65 -51.96 -9.56
CA ARG A 1081 65.27 -52.47 -8.20
C ARG A 1081 66.52 -52.38 -7.27
N ARG A 1082 66.39 -52.16 -5.95
CA ARG A 1082 67.48 -52.45 -4.98
C ARG A 1082 67.34 -53.87 -4.41
N ARG A 1083 68.39 -54.48 -3.83
CA ARG A 1083 69.22 -55.48 -4.53
C ARG A 1083 69.87 -54.93 -5.83
N LEU A 1084 70.85 -54.04 -5.61
CA LEU A 1084 71.53 -53.10 -6.56
C LEU A 1084 70.73 -51.82 -6.96
N GLU A 1085 70.84 -50.77 -6.13
CA GLU A 1085 70.49 -49.34 -6.44
C GLU A 1085 68.97 -48.99 -6.55
N ARG A 1086 68.44 -47.77 -6.37
CA ARG A 1086 68.88 -46.39 -6.00
C ARG A 1086 67.61 -45.54 -5.67
N ARG A 1087 67.79 -44.33 -5.11
CA ARG A 1087 67.00 -43.05 -5.24
C ARG A 1087 65.43 -42.96 -5.23
N SER A 1088 64.94 -42.03 -4.39
CA SER A 1088 63.96 -40.92 -4.60
C SER A 1088 62.52 -41.09 -5.17
N GLY A 1089 61.53 -40.53 -4.44
CA GLY A 1089 60.70 -39.41 -4.92
C GLY A 1089 59.23 -39.64 -5.35
N GLY A 1090 58.33 -38.71 -4.98
CA GLY A 1090 57.13 -38.37 -5.79
C GLY A 1090 55.72 -38.52 -5.14
N LYS A 1091 54.93 -37.43 -5.22
CA LYS A 1091 53.49 -37.22 -4.86
C LYS A 1091 52.53 -38.26 -5.54
N ALA A 1092 51.22 -38.41 -5.22
CA ALA A 1092 50.24 -37.43 -4.72
C ALA A 1092 48.89 -38.02 -4.19
N GLN A 1093 48.16 -37.17 -3.42
CA GLN A 1093 46.69 -36.99 -3.32
C GLN A 1093 45.68 -38.10 -2.88
N ALA A 1094 44.95 -37.75 -1.80
CA ALA A 1094 43.48 -37.85 -1.58
C ALA A 1094 42.82 -39.26 -1.36
N ALA A 1095 41.61 -39.40 -0.77
CA ALA A 1095 40.60 -38.40 -0.36
C ALA A 1095 39.65 -38.85 0.80
N LYS A 1096 39.10 -37.87 1.54
CA LYS A 1096 37.75 -37.76 2.20
C LYS A 1096 37.18 -38.80 3.21
N SER A 1097 36.36 -38.24 4.14
CA SER A 1097 35.11 -38.78 4.80
C SER A 1097 35.17 -40.04 5.69
N GLU A 1098 34.36 -40.24 6.74
CA GLU A 1098 33.56 -39.32 7.61
C GLU A 1098 33.28 -39.98 9.00
N LYS A 1099 32.35 -39.45 9.82
CA LYS A 1099 31.97 -39.88 11.20
C LYS A 1099 30.81 -40.93 11.17
N PRO A 1100 30.13 -41.35 12.28
CA PRO A 1100 30.30 -41.14 13.74
C PRO A 1100 30.18 -42.44 14.61
N GLY A 1101 30.08 -42.33 15.95
CA GLY A 1101 29.88 -43.46 16.89
C GLY A 1101 29.19 -43.07 18.21
N LYS A 1102 28.95 -44.03 19.14
CA LYS A 1102 28.21 -43.82 20.42
C LYS A 1102 28.69 -44.68 21.62
N TYR A 1103 28.39 -44.16 22.82
CA TYR A 1103 28.19 -44.74 24.17
C TYR A 1103 28.11 -46.26 24.43
N LYS A 1104 28.52 -46.66 25.66
CA LYS A 1104 27.90 -47.69 26.54
C LYS A 1104 28.47 -47.55 27.98
N SER A 1105 27.86 -47.97 29.10
CA SER A 1105 26.47 -47.96 29.60
C SER A 1105 26.39 -48.66 30.99
N SER A 1106 25.39 -48.32 31.81
CA SER A 1106 24.89 -49.13 32.96
C SER A 1106 23.48 -48.64 33.37
N GLU A 1107 22.37 -49.41 33.27
CA GLU A 1107 22.05 -50.82 33.67
C GLU A 1107 21.79 -50.91 35.21
N MET A 1108 20.80 -51.64 35.77
CA MET A 1108 20.17 -52.88 35.27
C MET A 1108 18.61 -53.05 35.44
N VAL A 1109 18.07 -53.44 36.62
CA VAL A 1109 16.73 -54.10 36.88
C VAL A 1109 16.24 -53.67 38.30
N VAL A 1110 14.96 -53.66 38.79
CA VAL A 1110 13.78 -54.60 38.77
C VAL A 1110 12.43 -53.90 38.39
N ASP A 1111 11.16 -54.18 38.80
CA ASP A 1111 10.44 -54.97 39.86
C ASP A 1111 8.98 -55.36 39.46
N SER A 1112 8.14 -55.99 40.33
CA SER A 1112 6.75 -56.47 40.05
C SER A 1112 5.68 -56.08 41.13
N ASP A 1113 4.34 -56.24 41.01
CA ASP A 1113 3.44 -56.94 40.06
C ASP A 1113 1.99 -56.35 39.96
N ASP A 1114 1.23 -56.84 38.97
CA ASP A 1114 -0.24 -57.00 38.81
C ASP A 1114 -1.30 -55.90 38.47
N GLU A 1115 -2.14 -56.31 37.49
CA GLU A 1115 -3.56 -56.06 37.08
C GLU A 1115 -4.17 -54.73 36.53
N GLU A 1116 -4.91 -54.94 35.43
CA GLU A 1116 -6.12 -54.29 34.82
C GLU A 1116 -6.19 -52.80 34.41
N ALA A 1117 -5.94 -52.58 33.10
CA ALA A 1117 -6.95 -52.18 32.09
C ALA A 1117 -7.33 -50.70 31.78
N ALA A 1118 -7.06 -50.35 30.51
CA ALA A 1118 -7.83 -49.50 29.57
C ALA A 1118 -7.93 -47.96 29.75
N GLY A 1119 -7.59 -47.23 28.69
CA GLY A 1119 -7.84 -45.78 28.51
C GLY A 1119 -7.03 -45.19 27.34
N SER A 1120 -7.66 -44.41 26.45
CA SER A 1120 -7.08 -43.98 25.16
C SER A 1120 -6.85 -42.45 25.03
N ALA A 1121 -5.94 -42.09 24.10
CA ALA A 1121 -5.81 -40.79 23.41
C ALA A 1121 -5.20 -39.60 24.19
N GLY A 1122 -4.79 -38.55 23.46
CA GLY A 1122 -4.43 -37.24 24.04
C GLY A 1122 -3.19 -36.53 23.46
N GLU A 1123 -3.39 -35.87 22.32
CA GLU A 1123 -2.73 -34.68 21.73
C GLU A 1123 -1.57 -33.93 22.43
N ASP A 1124 -0.57 -33.60 21.60
CA ASP A 1124 0.04 -32.27 21.34
C ASP A 1124 0.80 -31.44 22.40
N LYS A 1125 1.57 -30.50 21.83
CA LYS A 1125 2.30 -29.38 22.46
C LYS A 1125 2.21 -28.19 21.52
N ASP A 1126 2.14 -26.98 22.06
CA ASP A 1126 2.69 -25.82 21.37
C ASP A 1126 3.10 -24.69 22.33
N ASP A 1127 3.79 -23.70 21.74
CA ASP A 1127 4.09 -22.34 22.20
C ASP A 1127 4.95 -22.06 23.46
N LEU A 1128 5.77 -21.01 23.34
CA LEU A 1128 6.72 -20.55 24.36
C LEU A 1128 7.09 -19.05 24.18
N PHE A 1129 6.32 -18.18 24.84
CA PHE A 1129 6.63 -16.78 25.25
C PHE A 1129 6.82 -15.69 24.18
N GLY A 1130 6.53 -14.46 24.61
CA GLY A 1130 7.04 -13.19 24.05
C GLY A 1130 7.24 -12.16 25.19
N ASP A 1131 8.12 -11.19 24.92
CA ASP A 1131 8.20 -9.79 25.40
C ASP A 1131 8.25 -9.51 26.95
N ASP A 1132 8.81 -8.40 27.44
CA ASP A 1132 9.23 -7.14 26.78
C ASP A 1132 10.40 -6.41 27.51
N ASP A 1133 10.71 -5.17 27.07
CA ASP A 1133 11.47 -4.04 27.66
C ASP A 1133 12.99 -3.86 27.36
N GLU A 1134 13.34 -2.60 27.05
CA GLU A 1134 14.65 -2.03 26.65
C GLU A 1134 15.40 -1.34 27.85
N PRO A 1135 16.39 -0.38 27.73
CA PRO A 1135 17.17 0.15 26.59
C PRO A 1135 18.69 0.44 26.82
N ALA A 1136 19.30 1.06 25.78
CA ALA A 1136 20.36 2.10 25.81
C ALA A 1136 21.89 1.76 25.84
N GLU A 1137 22.51 1.98 24.67
CA GLU A 1137 23.68 2.85 24.37
C GLU A 1137 25.15 2.61 24.83
N GLU A 1138 26.03 3.19 23.98
CA GLU A 1138 27.38 3.76 24.20
C GLU A 1138 28.69 2.91 24.24
N THR A 1139 29.58 3.32 23.32
CA THR A 1139 31.06 3.50 23.48
C THR A 1139 32.07 2.34 23.33
N ALA A 1140 32.64 2.30 22.12
CA ALA A 1140 34.03 2.72 21.83
C ALA A 1140 35.27 1.88 22.34
N PRO A 1141 36.47 2.04 21.73
CA PRO A 1141 37.48 0.97 21.74
C PRO A 1141 38.90 1.39 22.21
N ARG A 1142 39.88 0.46 22.12
CA ARG A 1142 41.26 0.61 21.55
C ARG A 1142 42.36 -0.16 22.31
N ARG A 1143 43.48 -0.38 21.58
CA ARG A 1143 44.90 -0.61 22.01
C ARG A 1143 45.34 -2.07 22.18
N ARG A 1144 46.56 -2.49 21.78
CA ARG A 1144 47.58 -2.00 20.80
C ARG A 1144 48.71 -3.05 20.75
N GLY A 1145 49.34 -3.33 19.60
CA GLY A 1145 50.53 -4.20 19.54
C GLY A 1145 51.19 -4.38 18.17
N LYS A 1146 52.16 -3.52 17.83
CA LYS A 1146 53.22 -3.79 16.81
C LYS A 1146 54.49 -4.26 17.56
N ALA A 1147 55.69 -4.55 17.02
CA ALA A 1147 56.35 -4.51 15.69
C ALA A 1147 57.67 -5.31 15.81
N SER A 1148 58.52 -5.61 14.81
CA SER A 1148 58.48 -5.76 13.34
C SER A 1148 59.93 -6.15 12.89
N ARG A 1149 60.39 -5.77 11.68
CA ARG A 1149 61.79 -5.87 11.13
C ARG A 1149 62.14 -7.23 10.50
N ARG A 1150 62.99 -7.33 9.46
CA ARG A 1150 63.61 -6.40 8.46
C ARG A 1150 64.05 -7.30 7.28
N ILE A 1151 64.23 -6.87 6.01
CA ILE A 1151 65.27 -6.04 5.36
C ILE A 1151 64.66 -5.77 3.94
N ALA A 1152 64.44 -4.53 3.48
CA ALA A 1152 65.40 -3.61 2.82
C ALA A 1152 65.84 -4.06 1.40
N ASP A 1153 65.95 -3.20 0.37
CA ASP A 1153 65.67 -1.75 0.21
C ASP A 1153 65.47 -1.40 -1.30
N ASP A 1154 64.96 -0.19 -1.58
CA ASP A 1154 65.02 0.68 -2.78
C ASP A 1154 64.59 0.15 -4.19
N ASP A 1155 63.70 0.83 -4.97
CA ASP A 1155 62.74 1.92 -4.67
C ASP A 1155 61.30 1.61 -5.20
N GLU A 1156 60.66 2.17 -6.25
CA GLU A 1156 60.98 3.15 -7.33
C GLU A 1156 59.66 3.88 -7.77
N ASP A 1157 59.75 5.08 -8.34
CA ASP A 1157 58.68 6.11 -8.54
C ASP A 1157 57.84 5.99 -9.86
N GLU A 1158 56.71 6.67 -10.14
CA GLU A 1158 55.94 7.74 -9.44
C GLU A 1158 54.43 7.72 -9.91
N ASP A 1159 53.50 7.98 -8.99
CA ASP A 1159 52.25 8.80 -9.01
C ASP A 1159 51.46 9.12 -10.33
N GLU A 1160 50.13 9.35 -10.36
CA GLU A 1160 49.04 9.25 -9.36
C GLU A 1160 47.67 9.09 -10.09
N GLU A 1161 46.59 8.75 -9.38
CA GLU A 1161 45.19 8.82 -9.85
C GLU A 1161 44.50 10.10 -9.34
N GLU A 1162 43.65 10.77 -10.15
CA GLU A 1162 42.47 11.62 -9.79
C GLU A 1162 42.07 12.48 -11.02
N GLU A 1163 40.86 13.02 -11.22
CA GLU A 1163 39.48 12.53 -10.97
C GLU A 1163 38.49 13.41 -11.82
N VAL A 1164 37.17 13.17 -11.72
CA VAL A 1164 36.04 14.08 -12.07
C VAL A 1164 35.79 14.50 -13.56
N GLN A 1165 34.67 13.97 -14.08
CA GLN A 1165 33.58 14.62 -14.84
C GLN A 1165 33.83 15.85 -15.75
N ALA A 1166 33.36 15.79 -17.02
CA ALA A 1166 32.42 16.80 -17.58
C ALA A 1166 31.81 16.44 -18.96
N GLU A 1167 30.50 16.73 -19.08
CA GLU A 1167 29.70 17.23 -20.23
C GLU A 1167 29.79 16.67 -21.68
N VAL A 1168 28.66 16.83 -22.40
CA VAL A 1168 28.47 16.53 -23.83
C VAL A 1168 27.99 17.78 -24.57
N GLN A 1169 28.79 18.27 -25.52
CA GLN A 1169 28.45 19.20 -26.60
C GLN A 1169 29.44 18.94 -27.76
N ALA A 1170 29.16 19.19 -29.04
CA ALA A 1170 27.92 19.34 -29.82
C ALA A 1170 28.31 19.20 -31.31
N GLU A 1171 27.35 19.32 -32.22
CA GLU A 1171 27.52 19.18 -33.69
C GLU A 1171 28.59 20.10 -34.31
N VAL A 1172 29.12 19.75 -35.50
CA VAL A 1172 28.97 20.52 -36.78
C VAL A 1172 30.01 20.11 -37.85
N GLN A 1173 29.53 19.85 -39.09
CA GLN A 1173 30.26 19.81 -40.39
C GLN A 1173 31.38 18.75 -40.63
N ALA A 1174 31.79 18.44 -41.87
CA ALA A 1174 31.05 18.33 -43.14
C ALA A 1174 31.90 17.72 -44.29
N ALA A 1175 31.21 16.96 -45.16
CA ALA A 1175 31.41 16.84 -46.62
C ALA A 1175 32.68 16.20 -47.23
N LYS A 1176 32.42 15.52 -48.36
CA LYS A 1176 33.32 15.12 -49.47
C LYS A 1176 34.30 13.95 -49.25
N SER A 1177 34.68 13.20 -50.30
CA SER A 1177 33.99 12.75 -51.54
C SER A 1177 34.90 11.74 -52.26
N ASP A 1178 34.38 11.04 -53.28
CA ASP A 1178 35.12 10.38 -54.38
C ASP A 1178 35.94 9.10 -54.01
N HIS A 1179 36.02 8.04 -54.81
CA HIS A 1179 35.16 7.53 -55.91
C HIS A 1179 35.53 6.03 -56.17
N GLU A 1180 34.84 5.39 -57.12
CA GLU A 1180 35.23 4.15 -57.85
C GLU A 1180 35.15 2.79 -57.10
N ASP A 1181 34.67 1.67 -57.69
CA ASP A 1181 33.69 1.45 -58.79
C ASP A 1181 33.30 -0.05 -58.86
N ASN A 1182 32.51 -0.44 -59.89
CA ASN A 1182 32.19 -1.80 -60.37
C ASN A 1182 30.95 -2.58 -59.82
N ASP A 1183 29.78 -2.21 -60.36
CA ASP A 1183 29.02 -2.96 -61.40
C ASP A 1183 28.16 -4.24 -61.14
N ASP A 1184 27.02 -4.23 -61.87
CA ASP A 1184 26.30 -5.33 -62.56
C ASP A 1184 25.47 -6.39 -61.78
N GLU A 1185 24.26 -6.80 -62.24
CA GLU A 1185 23.44 -6.36 -63.39
C GLU A 1185 21.94 -6.77 -63.23
N LEU A 1186 21.06 -6.23 -64.10
CA LEU A 1186 19.73 -6.76 -64.55
C LEU A 1186 18.66 -7.13 -63.49
N PHE A 1187 17.38 -6.72 -63.59
CA PHE A 1187 16.56 -6.33 -64.76
C PHE A 1187 15.64 -5.14 -64.44
N GLY A 1188 15.16 -4.44 -65.47
CA GLY A 1188 14.02 -3.53 -65.37
C GLY A 1188 13.24 -3.45 -66.68
N GLU A 1189 12.03 -2.89 -66.62
CA GLU A 1189 11.34 -2.28 -67.77
C GLU A 1189 10.26 -1.30 -67.26
N GLU A 1190 10.29 -0.05 -67.75
CA GLU A 1190 9.21 0.94 -67.61
C GLU A 1190 8.27 0.84 -68.85
N PRO A 1191 7.41 1.82 -69.23
CA PRO A 1191 6.86 2.99 -68.51
C PRO A 1191 5.34 3.18 -68.65
N SER A 1192 4.75 4.06 -67.84
CA SER A 1192 3.91 5.20 -68.33
C SER A 1192 3.31 6.09 -67.22
N LYS A 1193 3.42 7.40 -67.45
CA LYS A 1193 2.55 8.50 -66.98
C LYS A 1193 1.77 9.02 -68.22
N PRO A 1194 0.76 9.92 -68.16
CA PRO A 1194 0.49 10.96 -67.13
C PRO A 1194 -1.02 11.20 -66.84
N THR A 1195 -1.36 12.42 -66.36
CA THR A 1195 -2.70 13.09 -66.36
C THR A 1195 -3.83 12.48 -65.52
N GLU A 1196 -4.79 13.23 -64.98
CA GLU A 1196 -4.82 14.62 -64.44
C GLU A 1196 -6.10 14.78 -63.60
N ASP A 1197 -6.20 15.91 -62.88
CA ASP A 1197 -7.34 16.53 -62.19
C ASP A 1197 -8.75 15.93 -62.29
N THR A 1198 -9.46 15.86 -61.15
CA THR A 1198 -10.65 16.74 -60.93
C THR A 1198 -11.03 16.92 -59.45
N GLU A 1199 -11.77 17.99 -59.18
CA GLU A 1199 -12.18 18.46 -57.84
C GLU A 1199 -13.65 18.10 -57.49
N MET A 1200 -14.14 18.69 -56.38
CA MET A 1200 -15.53 18.83 -55.93
C MET A 1200 -16.13 17.62 -55.18
N GLN A 1201 -16.40 17.72 -53.87
CA GLN A 1201 -17.37 18.58 -53.13
C GLN A 1201 -18.80 18.05 -53.18
N GLU A 1202 -19.35 17.68 -52.02
CA GLU A 1202 -20.12 18.60 -51.16
C GLU A 1202 -19.61 18.49 -49.70
#